data_AF-A0A7W3LTD6-F1
#
_entry.id   AF-A0A7W3LTD6-F1
#
_cell.length_a   1.000
_cell.length_b   1.000
_cell.length_c   1.000
_cell.angle_alpha   90.00
_cell.angle_beta   90.00
_cell.angle_gamma   90.00
#
_symmetry.space_group_name_H-M   'P 1'
#
loop_
_entity.id
_entity.type
_entity.pdbx_description
1 polymer ?
#
loop_
_entity_poly.entity_id
_entity_poly.type
_entity_poly.pdbx_seq_one_letter_code
_entity_poly.pdbx_strand_id
1 'polypeptide(L)'
;MTRARKTGPGSTKEPGPGPQAVSYEVRISENIQRIDRAKGKRSYRVRWRVAGHRKSQNFTNSALAISFQSKLRTAANEGEPFDVESGLPVSLIPKEEPEEAAPPPTWYEFAMSYADMKWKEVSPKSRRGIAEALGTATLALVRWEDRSPAHSEIYQALTTWAFTGEARSAEPPAKLVKVIDWVKAHSVDVTELADPDLLREVLRRLSLTLDGTKAAPATYWRKRATFYNALSYAVQKKHFDANPLPSVSWTPPKSTDVVERNQVVNEVQGHALVDGVGRQGSMGQHLQAFFGCLFLAGLRPGEAVLLDEDKLDLPENEDEWGWIHLGDSSPEVSGRWTDSGKRERRSLKHRSEKETRSVPVCPPLCKLLRRHIALFGTAPDGRLFRGESGDVLSESVYSRVWQATREAVLAPHEVRGPLARRPYDLRHARLSIWLNAGIHPPQVAEWAGNSVKVLLGVYAKCLTGGVAQALAKLGWDQGMDVQEQQPLDYDVEWPIRLEEVTWCELALDYVDWKWETIKPTTRRGVVEALTKVTMAMLPRKGPWPTTPQLGRALTTYAFNRDRWENIPGDQAEVIAWVEQHSPLVGSLADVEILRSVLEHLGTRLDGQPAQPAVAARRRSVLFNVLEFAVAQKALASNPLLFRSWGPSDSGSRIGPDQP
;
A
#
# COMPACT_ATOMS: atom_id res chain seq x y z
N MET A 1 39.46 50.69 -58.07
CA MET A 1 40.70 51.09 -57.37
C MET A 1 41.25 49.88 -56.62
N THR A 2 42.42 49.41 -57.08
CA THR A 2 43.54 48.79 -56.34
C THR A 2 43.38 48.70 -54.81
N ARG A 3 43.78 47.66 -54.07
CA ARG A 3 44.98 46.80 -54.17
C ARG A 3 44.88 45.63 -53.18
N ALA A 4 45.48 44.48 -53.53
CA ALA A 4 45.62 43.29 -52.69
C ALA A 4 46.75 43.39 -51.63
N ARG A 5 46.66 42.60 -50.55
CA ARG A 5 47.82 42.00 -49.85
C ARG A 5 47.45 40.68 -49.13
N LYS A 6 48.31 39.68 -49.35
CA LYS A 6 48.33 38.30 -48.82
C LYS A 6 48.83 38.24 -47.36
N THR A 7 48.39 37.23 -46.60
CA THR A 7 49.21 36.34 -45.70
C THR A 7 48.34 35.16 -45.18
N GLY A 8 48.78 33.90 -45.38
CA GLY A 8 48.23 32.68 -44.73
C GLY A 8 48.91 32.41 -43.36
N PRO A 9 49.03 31.16 -42.83
CA PRO A 9 48.49 29.86 -43.28
C PRO A 9 47.83 28.99 -42.17
N GLY A 10 47.17 27.91 -42.61
CA GLY A 10 47.21 26.54 -42.04
C GLY A 10 47.11 26.30 -40.53
N SER A 11 46.05 25.59 -40.11
CA SER A 11 45.98 24.93 -38.82
C SER A 11 47.07 23.84 -38.70
N THR A 12 48.13 24.12 -37.95
CA THR A 12 48.96 23.08 -37.33
C THR A 12 48.21 22.53 -36.13
N LYS A 13 47.51 21.41 -36.32
CA LYS A 13 47.24 20.48 -35.23
C LYS A 13 48.59 20.01 -34.70
N GLU A 14 48.83 20.20 -33.41
CA GLU A 14 49.86 19.45 -32.70
C GLU A 14 49.61 17.94 -32.92
N PRO A 15 50.65 17.15 -33.22
CA PRO A 15 50.49 15.72 -33.33
C PRO A 15 50.15 15.16 -31.94
N GLY A 16 49.02 14.47 -31.83
CA GLY A 16 48.71 13.66 -30.66
C GLY A 16 49.82 12.63 -30.40
N PRO A 17 49.85 12.00 -29.20
CA PRO A 17 50.88 11.03 -28.86
C PRO A 17 50.94 9.95 -29.95
N GLY A 18 52.15 9.71 -30.45
CA GLY A 18 52.38 8.78 -31.55
C GLY A 18 51.90 7.36 -31.21
N PRO A 19 51.58 6.54 -32.21
CA PRO A 19 51.15 5.15 -31.98
C PRO A 19 52.22 4.40 -31.17
N GLN A 20 51.83 3.84 -30.01
CA GLN A 20 52.68 2.95 -29.21
C GLN A 20 53.27 1.88 -30.14
N ALA A 21 54.59 1.87 -30.28
CA ALA A 21 55.27 0.90 -31.13
C ALA A 21 55.20 -0.46 -30.43
N VAL A 22 54.36 -1.35 -30.93
CA VAL A 22 54.20 -2.72 -30.42
C VAL A 22 54.90 -3.74 -31.31
N SER A 23 55.38 -4.84 -30.72
CA SER A 23 56.06 -5.93 -31.42
C SER A 23 55.65 -7.29 -30.89
N TYR A 24 55.57 -8.27 -31.80
CA TYR A 24 55.36 -9.68 -31.50
C TYR A 24 56.68 -10.46 -31.42
N GLU A 25 57.82 -9.83 -31.75
CA GLU A 25 59.13 -10.46 -31.67
C GLU A 25 59.67 -10.43 -30.23
N VAL A 26 59.33 -11.47 -29.46
CA VAL A 26 59.69 -11.59 -28.04
C VAL A 26 60.57 -12.80 -27.80
N ARG A 27 61.70 -12.61 -27.09
CA ARG A 27 62.57 -13.71 -26.64
C ARG A 27 62.76 -13.64 -25.13
N ILE A 28 62.23 -14.61 -24.40
CA ILE A 28 62.30 -14.69 -22.95
C ILE A 28 63.44 -15.64 -22.57
N SER A 29 64.36 -15.20 -21.70
CA SER A 29 65.47 -16.07 -21.26
C SER A 29 64.92 -17.22 -20.43
N GLU A 30 65.43 -18.44 -20.63
CA GLU A 30 64.99 -19.63 -19.89
C GLU A 30 65.41 -19.57 -18.41
N ASN A 31 66.63 -19.12 -18.15
CA ASN A 31 67.20 -19.08 -16.81
C ASN A 31 66.96 -17.74 -16.12
N ILE A 32 66.35 -17.80 -14.92
CA ILE A 32 66.29 -16.67 -14.00
C ILE A 32 67.66 -16.52 -13.33
N GLN A 33 68.29 -15.35 -13.51
CA GLN A 33 69.63 -15.12 -12.98
C GLN A 33 69.57 -14.82 -11.48
N ARG A 34 70.19 -15.67 -10.65
CA ARG A 34 70.38 -15.39 -9.22
C ARG A 34 71.53 -14.40 -9.03
N ILE A 35 71.28 -13.35 -8.26
CA ILE A 35 72.25 -12.29 -7.96
C ILE A 35 72.35 -12.17 -6.44
N ASP A 36 73.51 -12.53 -5.92
CA ASP A 36 73.85 -12.40 -4.50
C ASP A 36 74.28 -10.93 -4.23
N ARG A 37 73.63 -10.28 -3.26
CA ARG A 37 73.91 -8.87 -2.87
C ARG A 37 74.54 -8.81 -1.47
N ALA A 38 75.15 -7.66 -1.15
CA ALA A 38 75.73 -7.40 0.18
C ALA A 38 74.71 -7.61 1.32
N LYS A 39 75.21 -8.02 2.49
CA LYS A 39 74.41 -8.38 3.69
C LYS A 39 73.45 -9.56 3.51
N GLY A 40 73.84 -10.58 2.74
CA GLY A 40 73.09 -11.85 2.64
C GLY A 40 71.75 -11.78 1.90
N LYS A 41 71.42 -10.64 1.29
CA LYS A 41 70.18 -10.47 0.50
C LYS A 41 70.37 -11.06 -0.90
N ARG A 42 69.37 -11.79 -1.39
CA ARG A 42 69.35 -12.38 -2.74
C ARG A 42 68.34 -11.65 -3.61
N SER A 43 68.65 -11.55 -4.90
CA SER A 43 67.69 -11.07 -5.91
C SER A 43 67.71 -11.98 -7.14
N TYR A 44 66.57 -12.10 -7.80
CA TYR A 44 66.32 -12.97 -8.94
C TYR A 44 65.95 -12.10 -10.13
N ARG A 45 66.75 -12.13 -11.20
CA ARG A 45 66.57 -11.28 -12.38
C ARG A 45 65.98 -12.08 -13.53
N VAL A 46 64.81 -11.65 -13.99
CA VAL A 46 64.18 -12.12 -15.24
C VAL A 46 64.68 -11.23 -16.37
N ARG A 47 65.01 -11.80 -17.52
CA ARG A 47 65.50 -11.06 -18.71
C ARG A 47 64.77 -11.50 -19.96
N TRP A 48 64.39 -10.55 -20.80
CA TRP A 48 63.75 -10.83 -22.08
C TRP A 48 64.12 -9.76 -23.11
N ARG A 49 63.77 -9.99 -24.38
CA ARG A 49 63.93 -9.02 -25.47
C ARG A 49 62.63 -8.82 -26.20
N VAL A 50 62.34 -7.58 -26.59
CA VAL A 50 61.21 -7.19 -27.44
C VAL A 50 61.78 -6.37 -28.59
N ALA A 51 61.53 -6.77 -29.85
CA ALA A 51 62.08 -6.10 -31.04
C ALA A 51 63.60 -5.79 -30.92
N GLY A 52 64.40 -6.75 -30.47
CA GLY A 52 65.84 -6.60 -30.25
C GLY A 52 66.26 -5.86 -28.97
N HIS A 53 65.36 -5.15 -28.28
CA HIS A 53 65.66 -4.35 -27.08
C HIS A 53 65.72 -5.24 -25.83
N ARG A 54 66.83 -5.18 -25.08
CA ARG A 54 67.01 -5.95 -23.85
C ARG A 54 66.26 -5.33 -22.68
N LYS A 55 65.47 -6.15 -21.98
CA LYS A 55 64.69 -5.78 -20.79
C LYS A 55 65.01 -6.73 -19.65
N SER A 56 64.95 -6.22 -18.42
CA SER A 56 65.16 -7.04 -17.23
C SER A 56 64.46 -6.47 -16.01
N GLN A 57 63.96 -7.34 -15.14
CA GLN A 57 63.35 -6.97 -13.87
C GLN A 57 63.89 -7.84 -12.75
N ASN A 58 64.17 -7.22 -11.59
CA ASN A 58 64.70 -7.90 -10.41
C ASN A 58 63.58 -8.14 -9.40
N PHE A 59 63.56 -9.33 -8.79
CA PHE A 59 62.64 -9.73 -7.74
C PHE A 59 63.41 -10.15 -6.50
N THR A 60 62.82 -9.99 -5.33
CA THR A 60 63.40 -10.40 -4.04
C THR A 60 63.21 -11.89 -3.73
N ASN A 61 62.27 -12.54 -4.42
CA ASN A 61 61.89 -13.95 -4.23
C ASN A 61 61.90 -14.69 -5.59
N SER A 62 62.41 -15.92 -5.63
CA SER A 62 62.42 -16.78 -6.81
C SER A 62 61.01 -17.10 -7.31
N ALA A 63 60.05 -17.32 -6.41
CA ALA A 63 58.67 -17.62 -6.78
C ALA A 63 58.00 -16.47 -7.55
N LEU A 64 58.28 -15.22 -7.15
CA LEU A 64 57.79 -14.02 -7.86
C LEU A 64 58.43 -13.90 -9.25
N ALA A 65 59.74 -14.18 -9.35
CA ALA A 65 60.43 -14.18 -10.63
C ALA A 65 59.90 -15.27 -11.59
N ILE A 66 59.62 -16.47 -11.08
CA ILE A 66 59.02 -17.57 -11.86
C ILE A 66 57.61 -17.18 -12.32
N SER A 67 56.76 -16.68 -11.41
CA SER A 67 55.41 -16.24 -11.75
C SER A 67 55.42 -15.16 -12.84
N PHE A 68 56.29 -14.16 -12.72
CA PHE A 68 56.42 -13.12 -13.72
C PHE A 68 56.95 -13.63 -15.07
N GLN A 69 57.97 -14.50 -15.08
CA GLN A 69 58.47 -15.14 -16.30
C GLN A 69 57.38 -15.97 -17.00
N SER A 70 56.55 -16.69 -16.24
CA SER A 70 55.41 -17.44 -16.78
C SER A 70 54.39 -16.52 -17.43
N LYS A 71 54.05 -15.37 -16.81
CA LYS A 71 53.13 -14.38 -17.41
C LYS A 71 53.64 -13.87 -18.77
N LEU A 72 54.93 -13.54 -18.87
CA LEU A 72 55.53 -13.12 -20.14
C LEU A 72 55.45 -14.24 -21.20
N ARG A 73 55.67 -15.51 -20.80
CA ARG A 73 55.59 -16.67 -21.71
C ARG A 73 54.16 -16.92 -22.18
N THR A 74 53.18 -16.84 -21.29
CA THR A 74 51.77 -16.97 -21.63
C THR A 74 51.36 -15.91 -22.65
N ALA A 75 51.65 -14.64 -22.38
CA ALA A 75 51.34 -13.55 -23.31
C ALA A 75 51.99 -13.75 -24.69
N ALA A 76 53.26 -14.17 -24.74
CA ALA A 76 53.94 -14.45 -26.00
C ALA A 76 53.33 -15.64 -26.76
N ASN A 77 52.91 -16.70 -26.04
CA ASN A 77 52.28 -17.88 -26.64
C ASN A 77 50.85 -17.60 -27.13
N GLU A 78 50.13 -16.70 -26.46
CA GLU A 78 48.77 -16.26 -26.84
C GLU A 78 48.78 -15.24 -27.99
N GLY A 79 49.96 -14.87 -28.49
CA GLY A 79 50.11 -13.92 -29.60
C GLY A 79 49.80 -12.48 -29.19
N GLU A 80 49.98 -12.13 -27.92
CA GLU A 80 49.76 -10.77 -27.42
C GLU A 80 50.91 -9.84 -27.88
N PRO A 81 50.60 -8.62 -28.37
CA PRO A 81 51.63 -7.62 -28.67
C PRO A 81 52.32 -7.12 -27.40
N PHE A 82 53.64 -6.92 -27.47
CA PHE A 82 54.42 -6.28 -26.41
C PHE A 82 54.76 -4.86 -26.83
N ASP A 83 54.63 -3.91 -25.91
CA ASP A 83 55.09 -2.54 -26.13
C ASP A 83 56.62 -2.49 -26.14
N VAL A 84 57.20 -1.88 -27.17
CA VAL A 84 58.66 -1.86 -27.38
C VAL A 84 59.36 -1.00 -26.32
N GLU A 85 58.69 0.04 -25.82
CA GLU A 85 59.26 0.98 -24.85
C GLU A 85 59.32 0.42 -23.43
N SER A 86 58.22 -0.09 -22.89
CA SER A 86 58.15 -0.75 -21.58
C SER A 86 58.74 -2.16 -21.64
N GLY A 87 58.59 -2.83 -22.78
CA GLY A 87 58.92 -4.23 -22.95
C GLY A 87 57.89 -5.19 -22.37
N LEU A 88 56.73 -4.74 -21.91
CA LEU A 88 55.71 -5.61 -21.31
C LEU A 88 54.60 -5.94 -22.33
N PRO A 89 53.90 -7.09 -22.16
CA PRO A 89 52.63 -7.31 -22.84
C PRO A 89 51.67 -6.15 -22.56
N VAL A 90 50.90 -5.74 -23.55
CA VAL A 90 49.93 -4.62 -23.42
C VAL A 90 48.96 -4.82 -22.24
N SER A 91 48.63 -6.06 -21.88
CA SER A 91 47.80 -6.45 -20.74
C SER A 91 48.47 -6.24 -19.37
N LEU A 92 49.80 -6.20 -19.33
CA LEU A 92 50.60 -6.00 -18.12
C LEU A 92 51.14 -4.58 -17.99
N ILE A 93 50.99 -3.74 -19.01
CA ILE A 93 51.20 -2.30 -18.88
C ILE A 93 50.08 -1.79 -17.97
N PRO A 94 50.39 -1.16 -16.82
CA PRO A 94 49.38 -0.47 -16.04
C PRO A 94 48.68 0.50 -16.99
N LYS A 95 47.37 0.32 -17.23
CA LYS A 95 46.59 1.32 -17.94
C LYS A 95 46.84 2.63 -17.23
N GLU A 96 47.24 3.67 -17.97
CA GLU A 96 47.39 5.02 -17.44
C GLU A 96 46.14 5.31 -16.59
N GLU A 97 46.35 5.40 -15.27
CA GLU A 97 45.32 5.85 -14.35
C GLU A 97 44.93 7.24 -14.85
N PRO A 98 43.63 7.53 -15.05
CA PRO A 98 43.22 8.87 -15.41
C PRO A 98 43.78 9.83 -14.36
N GLU A 99 44.51 10.85 -14.81
CA GLU A 99 44.90 12.01 -14.01
C GLU A 99 43.69 12.44 -13.16
N GLU A 100 43.87 12.40 -11.84
CA GLU A 100 42.93 12.86 -10.80
C GLU A 100 41.47 12.37 -10.97
N ALA A 101 41.25 11.06 -10.82
CA ALA A 101 39.91 10.59 -10.50
C ALA A 101 39.46 11.20 -9.15
N ALA A 102 38.35 11.95 -9.17
CA ALA A 102 37.71 12.45 -7.96
C ALA A 102 37.56 11.31 -6.92
N PRO A 103 37.71 11.59 -5.61
CA PRO A 103 37.61 10.58 -4.58
C PRO A 103 36.30 9.80 -4.72
N PRO A 104 36.28 8.48 -4.42
CA PRO A 104 35.07 7.69 -4.51
C PRO A 104 34.00 8.32 -3.62
N PRO A 105 32.72 8.34 -4.05
CA PRO A 105 31.66 8.94 -3.24
C PRO A 105 31.50 8.14 -1.95
N THR A 106 31.10 8.84 -0.89
CA THR A 106 30.64 8.20 0.33
C THR A 106 29.39 7.35 0.04
N TRP A 107 29.15 6.32 0.85
CA TRP A 107 27.92 5.53 0.78
C TRP A 107 26.66 6.42 0.83
N TYR A 108 26.64 7.47 1.66
CA TYR A 108 25.55 8.41 1.75
C TYR A 108 25.25 9.08 0.39
N GLU A 109 26.26 9.64 -0.26
CA GLU A 109 26.13 10.29 -1.56
C GLU A 109 25.73 9.30 -2.66
N PHE A 110 26.33 8.12 -2.65
CA PHE A 110 26.00 7.04 -3.58
C PHE A 110 24.55 6.57 -3.42
N ALA A 111 24.10 6.36 -2.17
CA ALA A 111 22.74 5.92 -1.86
C ALA A 111 21.70 6.97 -2.29
N MET A 112 22.01 8.27 -2.14
CA MET A 112 21.17 9.35 -2.70
C MET A 112 21.07 9.26 -4.23
N SER A 113 22.20 9.10 -4.93
CA SER A 113 22.24 8.94 -6.39
C SER A 113 21.42 7.73 -6.87
N TYR A 114 21.52 6.60 -6.16
CA TYR A 114 20.72 5.42 -6.46
C TYR A 114 19.22 5.65 -6.22
N ALA A 115 18.86 6.30 -5.11
CA ALA A 115 17.47 6.65 -4.81
C ALA A 115 16.88 7.58 -5.88
N ASP A 116 17.63 8.58 -6.34
CA ASP A 116 17.21 9.49 -7.41
C ASP A 116 17.04 8.80 -8.75
N MET A 117 17.99 7.93 -9.11
CA MET A 117 17.90 7.13 -10.33
C MET A 117 16.63 6.27 -10.32
N LYS A 118 16.32 5.60 -9.19
CA LYS A 118 15.12 4.76 -9.10
C LYS A 118 13.83 5.56 -9.00
N TRP A 119 13.87 6.81 -8.53
CA TRP A 119 12.68 7.60 -8.22
C TRP A 119 11.69 7.67 -9.38
N LYS A 120 12.17 7.93 -10.61
CA LYS A 120 11.32 8.07 -11.81
C LYS A 120 10.75 6.73 -12.32
N GLU A 121 11.47 5.64 -12.08
CA GLU A 121 11.16 4.32 -12.63
C GLU A 121 10.17 3.54 -11.78
N VAL A 122 10.21 3.70 -10.45
CA VAL A 122 9.52 2.81 -9.51
C VAL A 122 8.28 3.44 -8.90
N SER A 123 7.34 2.59 -8.46
CA SER A 123 6.11 3.04 -7.79
C SER A 123 6.41 3.69 -6.44
N PRO A 124 5.56 4.61 -5.94
CA PRO A 124 5.74 5.25 -4.64
C PRO A 124 5.97 4.29 -3.46
N LYS A 125 5.28 3.14 -3.43
CA LYS A 125 5.49 2.10 -2.41
C LYS A 125 6.89 1.50 -2.51
N SER A 126 7.38 1.30 -3.73
CA SER A 126 8.76 0.87 -3.97
C SER A 126 9.77 1.95 -3.60
N ARG A 127 9.48 3.24 -3.82
CA ARG A 127 10.33 4.37 -3.37
C ARG A 127 10.49 4.36 -1.85
N ARG A 128 9.38 4.22 -1.11
CA ARG A 128 9.41 4.02 0.35
C ARG A 128 10.26 2.80 0.71
N GLY A 129 10.02 1.67 0.06
CA GLY A 129 10.78 0.45 0.30
C GLY A 129 12.28 0.61 0.08
N ILE A 130 12.68 1.35 -0.96
CA ILE A 130 14.07 1.68 -1.26
C ILE A 130 14.66 2.54 -0.15
N ALA A 131 14.01 3.64 0.21
CA ALA A 131 14.47 4.53 1.27
C ALA A 131 14.63 3.81 2.62
N GLU A 132 13.67 2.97 3.02
CA GLU A 132 13.76 2.16 4.24
C GLU A 132 14.94 1.17 4.20
N ALA A 133 15.20 0.55 3.04
CA ALA A 133 16.30 -0.40 2.89
C ALA A 133 17.67 0.30 2.94
N LEU A 134 17.84 1.40 2.20
CA LEU A 134 19.05 2.21 2.22
C LEU A 134 19.28 2.82 3.60
N GLY A 135 18.23 3.34 4.25
CA GLY A 135 18.31 3.87 5.61
C GLY A 135 18.77 2.82 6.62
N THR A 136 18.27 1.59 6.49
CA THR A 136 18.72 0.47 7.36
C THR A 136 20.16 0.07 7.07
N ALA A 137 20.55 -0.02 5.80
CA ALA A 137 21.92 -0.36 5.42
C ALA A 137 22.92 0.71 5.89
N THR A 138 22.53 1.98 5.83
CA THR A 138 23.36 3.12 6.26
C THR A 138 23.74 3.04 7.74
N LEU A 139 22.91 2.46 8.61
CA LEU A 139 23.26 2.26 10.03
C LEU A 139 24.47 1.33 10.24
N ALA A 140 24.81 0.49 9.25
CA ALA A 140 26.03 -0.32 9.24
C ALA A 140 27.18 0.30 8.44
N LEU A 141 26.93 1.44 7.77
CA LEU A 141 27.85 2.10 6.84
C LEU A 141 28.19 3.53 7.29
N VAL A 142 28.06 3.77 8.59
CA VAL A 142 28.55 4.96 9.28
C VAL A 142 29.56 4.53 10.35
N ARG A 143 30.57 5.36 10.58
CA ARG A 143 31.55 5.19 11.66
C ARG A 143 30.96 5.74 12.95
N TRP A 144 30.78 4.86 13.94
CA TRP A 144 30.17 5.19 15.22
C TRP A 144 31.19 5.78 16.21
N GLU A 145 30.79 6.79 16.98
CA GLU A 145 31.61 7.49 17.98
C GLU A 145 30.81 7.75 19.26
N ASP A 146 31.49 8.16 20.36
CA ASP A 146 30.89 8.34 21.69
C ASP A 146 29.71 9.35 21.76
N ARG A 147 29.52 10.18 20.71
CA ARG A 147 28.44 11.18 20.62
C ARG A 147 27.58 11.04 19.35
N SER A 148 27.42 9.83 18.84
CA SER A 148 26.55 9.56 17.67
C SER A 148 25.05 9.78 17.96
N PRO A 149 24.28 10.26 16.97
CA PRO A 149 22.81 10.27 17.07
C PRO A 149 22.23 8.86 17.20
N ALA A 150 21.02 8.75 17.72
CA ALA A 150 20.37 7.44 17.86
C ALA A 150 20.04 6.81 16.49
N HIS A 151 19.98 5.48 16.43
CA HIS A 151 19.60 4.74 15.21
C HIS A 151 18.28 5.24 14.60
N SER A 152 17.29 5.53 15.45
CA SER A 152 15.98 6.04 15.04
C SER A 152 16.06 7.42 14.42
N GLU A 153 16.92 8.30 14.93
CA GLU A 153 17.12 9.67 14.43
C GLU A 153 17.80 9.64 13.05
N ILE A 154 18.87 8.85 12.89
CA ILE A 154 19.55 8.67 11.60
C ILE A 154 18.57 8.07 10.58
N TYR A 155 17.87 7.00 10.97
CA TYR A 155 16.90 6.36 10.09
C TYR A 155 15.78 7.31 9.67
N GLN A 156 15.25 8.12 10.60
CA GLN A 156 14.23 9.12 10.30
C GLN A 156 14.77 10.19 9.36
N ALA A 157 15.95 10.75 9.61
CA ALA A 157 16.57 11.77 8.76
C ALA A 157 16.76 11.26 7.32
N LEU A 158 17.26 10.03 7.19
CA LEU A 158 17.49 9.40 5.89
C LEU A 158 16.19 9.07 5.15
N THR A 159 15.23 8.44 5.82
CA THR A 159 13.98 7.98 5.16
C THR A 159 12.96 9.10 4.93
N THR A 160 13.01 10.18 5.69
CA THR A 160 12.04 11.28 5.54
C THR A 160 12.56 12.41 4.65
N TRP A 161 13.88 12.55 4.51
CA TRP A 161 14.50 13.61 3.71
C TRP A 161 15.56 13.06 2.73
N ALA A 162 16.66 12.47 3.21
CA ALA A 162 17.84 12.20 2.37
C ALA A 162 17.60 11.23 1.20
N PHE A 163 16.73 10.23 1.36
CA PHE A 163 16.40 9.24 0.32
C PHE A 163 15.02 9.47 -0.31
N THR A 164 14.44 10.65 -0.08
CA THR A 164 13.15 11.07 -0.62
C THR A 164 13.36 12.22 -1.60
N GLY A 165 13.26 11.96 -2.91
CA GLY A 165 13.64 12.91 -3.97
C GLY A 165 12.95 14.27 -3.84
N GLU A 166 11.62 14.29 -3.70
CA GLU A 166 10.86 15.53 -3.53
C GLU A 166 11.22 16.29 -2.26
N ALA A 167 11.45 15.60 -1.14
CA ALA A 167 11.75 16.24 0.14
C ALA A 167 13.06 17.04 0.10
N ARG A 168 13.98 16.69 -0.80
CA ARG A 168 15.25 17.40 -1.02
C ARG A 168 15.12 18.65 -1.90
N SER A 169 13.94 18.96 -2.43
CA SER A 169 13.67 20.25 -3.08
C SER A 169 13.62 21.43 -2.09
N ALA A 170 13.49 21.13 -0.80
CA ALA A 170 13.57 22.09 0.29
C ALA A 170 14.76 21.75 1.22
N GLU A 171 15.21 22.75 1.99
CA GLU A 171 16.22 22.55 3.02
C GLU A 171 15.78 21.48 4.05
N PRO A 172 16.73 20.72 4.62
CA PRO A 172 16.40 19.75 5.65
C PRO A 172 15.72 20.47 6.83
N PRO A 173 14.59 19.93 7.36
CA PRO A 173 13.95 20.49 8.54
C PRO A 173 14.98 20.74 9.64
N ALA A 174 14.89 21.87 10.37
CA ALA A 174 15.90 22.29 11.35
C ALA A 174 16.28 21.19 12.36
N LYS A 175 15.34 20.31 12.71
CA LYS A 175 15.56 19.16 13.61
C LYS A 175 16.45 18.06 13.02
N LEU A 176 16.54 17.95 11.69
CA LEU A 176 17.28 16.90 10.97
C LEU A 176 18.66 17.35 10.49
N VAL A 177 18.92 18.66 10.38
CA VAL A 177 20.18 19.23 9.85
C VAL A 177 21.41 18.61 10.51
N LYS A 178 21.49 18.66 11.85
CA LYS A 178 22.61 18.11 12.62
C LYS A 178 22.84 16.62 12.38
N VAL A 179 21.77 15.85 12.22
CA VAL A 179 21.85 14.40 11.97
C VAL A 179 22.34 14.12 10.55
N ILE A 180 21.84 14.86 9.56
CA ILE A 180 22.27 14.74 8.17
C ILE A 180 23.76 15.11 8.02
N ASP A 181 24.19 16.20 8.63
CA ASP A 181 25.60 16.62 8.60
C ASP A 181 26.50 15.60 9.29
N TRP A 182 26.03 15.02 10.40
CA TRP A 182 26.72 13.92 11.05
C TRP A 182 26.85 12.70 10.12
N VAL A 183 25.76 12.27 9.46
CA VAL A 183 25.81 11.12 8.53
C VAL A 183 26.75 11.37 7.35
N LYS A 184 26.74 12.58 6.78
CA LYS A 184 27.67 12.96 5.70
C LYS A 184 29.13 12.82 6.12
N ALA A 185 29.46 13.26 7.34
CA ALA A 185 30.84 13.24 7.84
C ALA A 185 31.33 11.84 8.25
N HIS A 186 30.42 10.91 8.58
CA HIS A 186 30.78 9.60 9.14
C HIS A 186 30.47 8.43 8.20
N SER A 187 29.88 8.68 7.03
CA SER A 187 29.60 7.64 6.03
C SER A 187 30.90 7.04 5.49
N VAL A 188 30.98 5.72 5.38
CA VAL A 188 32.11 5.02 4.75
C VAL A 188 32.17 5.28 3.24
N ASP A 189 33.34 5.07 2.62
CA ASP A 189 33.47 5.16 1.17
C ASP A 189 32.77 3.98 0.50
N VAL A 190 32.14 4.20 -0.66
CA VAL A 190 31.41 3.12 -1.35
C VAL A 190 32.32 1.93 -1.66
N THR A 191 33.62 2.16 -1.93
CA THR A 191 34.61 1.12 -2.24
C THR A 191 34.95 0.22 -1.05
N GLU A 192 34.71 0.66 0.20
CA GLU A 192 34.92 -0.17 1.39
C GLU A 192 33.99 -1.39 1.42
N LEU A 193 32.86 -1.34 0.71
CA LEU A 193 31.95 -2.49 0.56
C LEU A 193 32.54 -3.63 -0.27
N ALA A 194 33.77 -3.52 -0.76
CA ALA A 194 34.55 -4.67 -1.25
C ALA A 194 34.95 -5.63 -0.12
N ASP A 195 34.98 -5.15 1.14
CA ASP A 195 35.27 -5.97 2.31
C ASP A 195 34.09 -6.90 2.66
N PRO A 196 34.29 -8.24 2.63
CA PRO A 196 33.28 -9.20 3.03
C PRO A 196 32.76 -9.01 4.46
N ASP A 197 33.57 -8.51 5.41
CA ASP A 197 33.15 -8.33 6.80
C ASP A 197 32.19 -7.16 6.96
N LEU A 198 32.47 -6.04 6.29
CA LEU A 198 31.53 -4.92 6.22
C LEU A 198 30.20 -5.33 5.57
N LEU A 199 30.24 -6.14 4.49
CA LEU A 199 29.02 -6.66 3.87
C LEU A 199 28.22 -7.57 4.81
N ARG A 200 28.88 -8.41 5.62
CA ARG A 200 28.21 -9.22 6.65
C ARG A 200 27.55 -8.33 7.69
N GLU A 201 28.19 -7.24 8.08
CA GLU A 201 27.61 -6.29 9.04
C GLU A 201 26.35 -5.61 8.48
N VAL A 202 26.35 -5.24 7.20
CA VAL A 202 25.14 -4.76 6.52
C VAL A 202 24.05 -5.83 6.53
N LEU A 203 24.35 -7.06 6.12
CA LEU A 203 23.38 -8.17 6.12
C LEU A 203 22.80 -8.45 7.51
N ARG A 204 23.64 -8.38 8.55
CA ARG A 204 23.22 -8.46 9.96
C ARG A 204 22.28 -7.31 10.30
N ARG A 205 22.62 -6.08 9.96
CA ARG A 205 21.79 -4.90 10.21
C ARG A 205 20.44 -4.97 9.50
N LEU A 206 20.39 -5.50 8.28
CA LEU A 206 19.14 -5.74 7.53
C LEU A 206 18.25 -6.82 8.19
N SER A 207 18.85 -7.73 8.95
CA SER A 207 18.12 -8.79 9.68
C SER A 207 17.49 -8.32 11.00
N LEU A 208 17.67 -7.05 11.37
CA LEU A 208 17.23 -6.48 12.64
C LEU A 208 16.27 -5.29 12.43
N THR A 209 15.28 -5.14 13.32
CA THR A 209 14.43 -3.96 13.47
C THR A 209 15.22 -2.80 14.10
N LEU A 210 14.69 -1.57 14.05
CA LEU A 210 15.38 -0.41 14.65
C LEU A 210 15.64 -0.60 16.15
N ASP A 211 14.74 -1.31 16.84
CA ASP A 211 14.84 -1.65 18.26
C ASP A 211 15.79 -2.83 18.54
N GLY A 212 16.47 -3.36 17.52
CA GLY A 212 17.45 -4.44 17.65
C GLY A 212 16.87 -5.86 17.70
N THR A 213 15.55 -6.04 17.55
CA THR A 213 14.92 -7.37 17.48
C THR A 213 15.00 -7.95 16.06
N LYS A 214 14.71 -9.25 15.88
CA LYS A 214 14.75 -9.87 14.54
C LYS A 214 13.69 -9.29 13.62
N ALA A 215 14.10 -8.87 12.41
CA ALA A 215 13.18 -8.43 11.37
C ALA A 215 12.40 -9.62 10.78
N ALA A 216 11.19 -9.37 10.31
CA ALA A 216 10.41 -10.38 9.60
C ALA A 216 11.17 -10.85 8.32
N PRO A 217 11.15 -12.14 7.96
CA PRO A 217 11.89 -12.65 6.81
C PRO A 217 11.61 -11.89 5.50
N ALA A 218 10.34 -11.62 5.20
CA ALA A 218 9.96 -10.84 4.02
C ALA A 218 10.54 -9.42 4.01
N THR A 219 10.67 -8.79 5.19
CA THR A 219 11.31 -7.47 5.33
C THR A 219 12.81 -7.56 5.04
N TYR A 220 13.48 -8.56 5.59
CA TYR A 220 14.89 -8.81 5.30
C TYR A 220 15.13 -9.02 3.79
N TRP A 221 14.37 -9.91 3.16
CA TRP A 221 14.55 -10.23 1.73
C TRP A 221 14.31 -9.01 0.83
N ARG A 222 13.28 -8.22 1.13
CA ARG A 222 13.01 -6.96 0.41
C ARG A 222 14.16 -5.96 0.55
N LYS A 223 14.67 -5.75 1.77
CA LYS A 223 15.80 -4.83 2.00
C LYS A 223 17.08 -5.34 1.33
N ARG A 224 17.36 -6.64 1.43
CA ARG A 224 18.51 -7.29 0.79
C ARG A 224 18.46 -7.17 -0.73
N ALA A 225 17.29 -7.35 -1.35
CA ALA A 225 17.13 -7.16 -2.79
C ALA A 225 17.41 -5.72 -3.22
N THR A 226 16.96 -4.73 -2.43
CA THR A 226 17.29 -3.32 -2.69
C THR A 226 18.79 -3.06 -2.58
N PHE A 227 19.43 -3.56 -1.53
CA PHE A 227 20.87 -3.40 -1.32
C PHE A 227 21.68 -4.07 -2.44
N TYR A 228 21.29 -5.27 -2.88
CA TYR A 228 21.88 -5.93 -4.03
C TYR A 228 21.77 -5.08 -5.30
N ASN A 229 20.61 -4.50 -5.58
CA ASN A 229 20.42 -3.63 -6.75
C ASN A 229 21.24 -2.34 -6.66
N ALA A 230 21.40 -1.77 -5.46
CA ALA A 230 22.28 -0.62 -5.24
C ALA A 230 23.74 -0.98 -5.55
N LEU A 231 24.24 -2.13 -5.10
CA LEU A 231 25.58 -2.60 -5.45
C LEU A 231 25.74 -2.91 -6.95
N SER A 232 24.70 -3.43 -7.62
CA SER A 232 24.71 -3.59 -9.07
C SER A 232 24.76 -2.24 -9.81
N TYR A 233 24.14 -1.18 -9.26
CA TYR A 233 24.28 0.18 -9.77
C TYR A 233 25.70 0.73 -9.53
N ALA A 234 26.35 0.39 -8.41
CA ALA A 234 27.75 0.74 -8.16
C ALA A 234 28.70 0.11 -9.19
N VAL A 235 28.42 -1.11 -9.64
CA VAL A 235 29.12 -1.75 -10.78
C VAL A 235 28.92 -0.95 -12.07
N GLN A 236 27.69 -0.52 -12.38
CA GLN A 236 27.41 0.32 -13.56
C GLN A 236 28.14 1.66 -13.49
N LYS A 237 28.35 2.20 -12.29
CA LYS A 237 29.14 3.41 -12.03
C LYS A 237 30.65 3.16 -11.95
N LYS A 238 31.10 1.93 -12.22
CA LYS A 238 32.50 1.50 -12.22
C LYS A 238 33.20 1.65 -10.86
N HIS A 239 32.44 1.58 -9.76
CA HIS A 239 33.00 1.48 -8.41
C HIS A 239 33.41 0.04 -8.06
N PHE A 240 32.88 -0.95 -8.78
CA PHE A 240 33.23 -2.37 -8.67
C PHE A 240 33.22 -3.04 -10.04
N ASP A 241 34.04 -4.08 -10.22
CA ASP A 241 34.01 -4.92 -11.42
C ASP A 241 32.80 -5.86 -11.45
N ALA A 242 32.39 -6.35 -10.28
CA ALA A 242 31.24 -7.21 -10.08
C ALA A 242 30.56 -6.90 -8.74
N ASN A 243 29.29 -7.26 -8.61
CA ASN A 243 28.57 -7.06 -7.35
C ASN A 243 29.25 -7.90 -6.26
N PRO A 244 29.71 -7.31 -5.13
CA PRO A 244 30.48 -8.04 -4.12
C PRO A 244 29.60 -8.84 -3.15
N LEU A 245 28.27 -8.68 -3.19
CA LEU A 245 27.36 -9.38 -2.26
C LEU A 245 27.30 -10.91 -2.45
N PRO A 246 27.33 -11.49 -3.67
CA PRO A 246 27.31 -12.93 -3.88
C PRO A 246 28.54 -13.69 -3.35
N SER A 247 29.70 -13.03 -3.20
CA SER A 247 30.90 -13.67 -2.64
C SER A 247 30.87 -13.82 -1.13
N VAL A 248 29.87 -13.27 -0.44
CA VAL A 248 29.74 -13.34 1.02
C VAL A 248 28.94 -14.57 1.44
N SER A 249 29.58 -15.44 2.23
CA SER A 249 28.86 -16.51 2.94
C SER A 249 28.00 -15.92 4.05
N TRP A 250 26.68 -16.11 3.96
CA TRP A 250 25.67 -15.63 4.91
C TRP A 250 24.45 -16.56 4.94
N THR A 251 23.90 -16.81 6.12
CA THR A 251 22.67 -17.61 6.29
C THR A 251 21.47 -16.69 6.47
N PRO A 252 20.64 -16.45 5.42
CA PRO A 252 19.48 -15.57 5.54
C PRO A 252 18.33 -16.21 6.33
N PRO A 253 17.45 -15.40 6.97
CA PRO A 253 16.20 -15.91 7.52
C PRO A 253 15.35 -16.56 6.42
N LYS A 254 14.80 -17.74 6.71
CA LYS A 254 13.87 -18.44 5.81
C LYS A 254 12.58 -17.62 5.69
N SER A 255 12.22 -17.21 4.48
CA SER A 255 10.86 -16.75 4.19
C SER A 255 10.06 -17.96 3.74
N THR A 256 8.96 -18.24 4.42
CA THR A 256 7.89 -19.04 3.83
C THR A 256 6.77 -18.08 3.51
N ASP A 257 6.65 -17.69 2.23
CA ASP A 257 5.49 -16.95 1.72
C ASP A 257 4.23 -17.85 1.62
N VAL A 258 4.25 -18.97 2.34
CA VAL A 258 3.25 -20.02 2.30
C VAL A 258 2.19 -19.72 3.34
N VAL A 259 0.93 -19.76 2.94
CA VAL A 259 -0.21 -19.61 3.84
C VAL A 259 -0.35 -20.88 4.65
N GLU A 260 -0.39 -20.73 5.97
CA GLU A 260 -0.62 -21.84 6.88
C GLU A 260 -2.12 -22.10 7.03
N ARG A 261 -2.52 -23.37 7.18
CA ARG A 261 -3.94 -23.76 7.29
C ARG A 261 -4.67 -23.07 8.44
N ASN A 262 -3.99 -22.83 9.56
CA ASN A 262 -4.57 -22.19 10.74
C ASN A 262 -4.77 -20.66 10.59
N GLN A 263 -4.33 -20.08 9.47
CA GLN A 263 -4.52 -18.66 9.16
C GLN A 263 -5.85 -18.39 8.44
N VAL A 264 -6.37 -19.37 7.71
CA VAL A 264 -7.53 -19.22 6.83
C VAL A 264 -8.81 -19.78 7.46
N VAL A 265 -9.90 -19.06 7.27
CA VAL A 265 -11.24 -19.47 7.72
C VAL A 265 -11.87 -20.43 6.72
N ASN A 266 -12.75 -21.31 7.20
CA ASN A 266 -13.64 -22.08 6.34
C ASN A 266 -14.86 -21.23 5.88
N GLU A 267 -15.75 -21.81 5.07
CA GLU A 267 -16.94 -21.09 4.58
C GLU A 267 -17.81 -20.55 5.72
N VAL A 268 -18.19 -21.40 6.66
CA VAL A 268 -19.06 -21.04 7.80
C VAL A 268 -18.46 -19.89 8.61
N GLN A 269 -17.19 -19.97 8.97
CA GLN A 269 -16.48 -18.93 9.73
C GLN A 269 -16.35 -17.63 8.92
N GLY A 270 -16.09 -17.71 7.62
CA GLY A 270 -15.97 -16.54 6.77
C GLY A 270 -17.30 -15.82 6.58
N HIS A 271 -18.39 -16.55 6.35
CA HIS A 271 -19.74 -15.99 6.33
C HIS A 271 -20.11 -15.34 7.67
N ALA A 272 -19.86 -16.02 8.79
CA ALA A 272 -20.10 -15.47 10.13
C ALA A 272 -19.30 -14.18 10.40
N LEU A 273 -18.06 -14.10 9.92
CA LEU A 273 -17.24 -12.89 10.04
C LEU A 273 -17.80 -11.75 9.19
N VAL A 274 -18.15 -11.99 7.92
CA VAL A 274 -18.73 -10.96 7.06
C VAL A 274 -20.09 -10.50 7.60
N ASP A 275 -20.89 -11.40 8.17
CA ASP A 275 -22.14 -11.02 8.87
C ASP A 275 -21.86 -10.20 10.14
N GLY A 276 -20.91 -10.64 10.95
CA GLY A 276 -20.47 -9.92 12.14
C GLY A 276 -20.00 -8.49 11.86
N VAL A 277 -19.37 -8.24 10.70
CA VAL A 277 -19.01 -6.89 10.24
C VAL A 277 -20.25 -5.99 10.17
N GLY A 278 -21.34 -6.48 9.58
CA GLY A 278 -22.57 -5.70 9.44
C GLY A 278 -23.27 -5.37 10.76
N ARG A 279 -22.80 -5.95 11.87
CA ARG A 279 -23.28 -5.64 13.22
C ARG A 279 -22.40 -4.59 13.92
N GLN A 280 -21.30 -4.14 13.31
CA GLN A 280 -20.34 -3.17 13.87
C GLN A 280 -20.73 -1.72 13.57
N GLY A 281 -21.90 -1.28 14.05
CA GLY A 281 -22.39 0.08 13.84
C GLY A 281 -22.47 0.47 12.36
N SER A 282 -22.55 1.78 12.09
CA SER A 282 -22.77 2.31 10.74
C SER A 282 -21.62 2.00 9.77
N MET A 283 -20.37 2.17 10.20
CA MET A 283 -19.20 1.83 9.38
C MET A 283 -19.10 0.32 9.12
N GLY A 284 -19.45 -0.51 10.10
CA GLY A 284 -19.53 -1.96 9.91
C GLY A 284 -20.52 -2.35 8.82
N GLN A 285 -21.74 -1.84 8.89
CA GLN A 285 -22.77 -2.09 7.89
C GLN A 285 -22.33 -1.66 6.49
N HIS A 286 -21.70 -0.48 6.38
CA HIS A 286 -21.13 0.02 5.12
C HIS A 286 -19.99 -0.84 4.57
N LEU A 287 -19.19 -1.45 5.46
CA LEU A 287 -18.08 -2.31 5.05
C LEU A 287 -18.46 -3.80 4.92
N GLN A 288 -19.70 -4.19 5.22
CA GLN A 288 -20.13 -5.58 5.10
C GLN A 288 -19.91 -6.12 3.69
N ALA A 289 -20.36 -5.39 2.65
CA ALA A 289 -20.12 -5.78 1.27
C ALA A 289 -18.63 -5.67 0.88
N PHE A 290 -17.85 -4.76 1.47
CA PHE A 290 -16.40 -4.68 1.27
C PHE A 290 -15.71 -5.98 1.73
N PHE A 291 -15.99 -6.44 2.94
CA PHE A 291 -15.46 -7.71 3.44
C PHE A 291 -16.04 -8.92 2.68
N GLY A 292 -17.29 -8.80 2.21
CA GLY A 292 -17.90 -9.73 1.26
C GLY A 292 -17.08 -9.86 -0.03
N CYS A 293 -16.63 -8.77 -0.64
CA CYS A 293 -15.78 -8.83 -1.84
C CYS A 293 -14.44 -9.54 -1.58
N LEU A 294 -13.83 -9.30 -0.42
CA LEU A 294 -12.57 -9.95 -0.01
C LEU A 294 -12.78 -11.44 0.22
N PHE A 295 -13.87 -11.80 0.89
CA PHE A 295 -14.15 -13.18 1.27
C PHE A 295 -14.79 -13.99 0.16
N LEU A 296 -15.83 -13.52 -0.52
CA LEU A 296 -16.63 -14.29 -1.48
C LEU A 296 -16.05 -14.25 -2.90
N ALA A 297 -15.44 -13.12 -3.29
CA ALA A 297 -14.81 -12.94 -4.61
C ALA A 297 -13.27 -12.92 -4.53
N GLY A 298 -12.68 -13.00 -3.34
CA GLY A 298 -11.23 -13.07 -3.19
C GLY A 298 -10.51 -11.79 -3.60
N LEU A 299 -11.15 -10.62 -3.59
CA LEU A 299 -10.50 -9.36 -3.98
C LEU A 299 -9.36 -9.00 -3.02
N ARG A 300 -8.34 -8.30 -3.52
CA ARG A 300 -7.38 -7.62 -2.65
C ARG A 300 -8.09 -6.44 -1.95
N PRO A 301 -7.73 -6.09 -0.71
CA PRO A 301 -8.24 -4.89 -0.04
C PRO A 301 -8.13 -3.64 -0.92
N GLY A 302 -6.99 -3.43 -1.59
CA GLY A 302 -6.82 -2.28 -2.50
C GLY A 302 -7.69 -2.32 -3.77
N GLU A 303 -8.06 -3.52 -4.26
CA GLU A 303 -9.02 -3.65 -5.37
C GLU A 303 -10.42 -3.27 -4.88
N ALA A 304 -10.84 -3.80 -3.73
CA ALA A 304 -12.15 -3.52 -3.16
C ALA A 304 -12.30 -2.03 -2.78
N VAL A 305 -11.28 -1.39 -2.19
CA VAL A 305 -11.30 0.05 -1.86
C VAL A 305 -11.61 0.93 -3.09
N LEU A 306 -11.19 0.49 -4.28
CA LEU A 306 -11.38 1.20 -5.55
C LEU A 306 -12.45 0.56 -6.44
N LEU A 307 -13.30 -0.31 -5.86
CA LEU A 307 -14.43 -0.88 -6.57
C LEU A 307 -15.48 0.22 -6.78
N ASP A 308 -15.88 0.38 -8.02
CA ASP A 308 -16.93 1.30 -8.46
C ASP A 308 -18.09 0.50 -9.05
N GLU A 309 -19.22 1.18 -9.22
CA GLU A 309 -20.45 0.60 -9.76
C GLU A 309 -20.30 0.14 -11.22
N ASP A 310 -19.55 0.89 -12.04
CA ASP A 310 -19.32 0.56 -13.46
C ASP A 310 -18.54 -0.75 -13.67
N LYS A 311 -17.82 -1.23 -12.65
CA LYS A 311 -17.13 -2.53 -12.67
C LYS A 311 -18.03 -3.71 -12.31
N LEU A 312 -19.28 -3.47 -11.93
CA LEU A 312 -20.22 -4.51 -11.54
C LEU A 312 -21.15 -4.87 -12.70
N ASP A 313 -21.21 -6.16 -13.00
CA ASP A 313 -22.25 -6.76 -13.83
C ASP A 313 -23.09 -7.67 -12.94
N LEU A 314 -24.16 -7.12 -12.37
CA LEU A 314 -25.03 -7.86 -11.44
C LEU A 314 -26.34 -8.23 -12.15
N PRO A 315 -26.74 -9.52 -12.16
CA PRO A 315 -27.98 -9.95 -12.79
C PRO A 315 -29.20 -9.42 -12.03
N GLU A 316 -30.31 -9.17 -12.73
CA GLU A 316 -31.56 -8.71 -12.12
C GLU A 316 -32.10 -9.72 -11.10
N ASN A 317 -31.98 -11.02 -11.42
CA ASN A 317 -32.33 -12.10 -10.53
C ASN A 317 -31.24 -12.28 -9.45
N GLU A 318 -31.63 -12.19 -8.19
CA GLU A 318 -30.69 -12.24 -7.07
C GLU A 318 -30.06 -13.62 -6.84
N ASP A 319 -30.61 -14.68 -7.45
CA ASP A 319 -30.09 -16.05 -7.36
C ASP A 319 -29.12 -16.40 -8.51
N GLU A 320 -28.86 -15.44 -9.40
CA GLU A 320 -27.91 -15.60 -10.51
C GLU A 320 -26.51 -15.06 -10.18
N TRP A 321 -25.52 -15.57 -10.91
CA TRP A 321 -24.13 -15.14 -10.78
C TRP A 321 -23.89 -13.84 -11.53
N GLY A 322 -23.15 -12.93 -10.91
CA GLY A 322 -22.64 -11.72 -11.54
C GLY A 322 -21.14 -11.76 -11.77
N TRP A 323 -20.60 -10.62 -12.21
CA TRP A 323 -19.18 -10.42 -12.45
C TRP A 323 -18.69 -9.10 -11.87
N ILE A 324 -17.45 -9.11 -11.36
CA ILE A 324 -16.67 -7.90 -11.10
C ILE A 324 -15.55 -7.83 -12.13
N HIS A 325 -15.47 -6.72 -12.87
CA HIS A 325 -14.41 -6.44 -13.83
C HIS A 325 -13.33 -5.59 -13.19
N LEU A 326 -12.16 -6.18 -12.92
CA LEU A 326 -11.06 -5.49 -12.26
C LEU A 326 -10.02 -5.04 -13.28
N GLY A 327 -9.79 -3.74 -13.32
CA GLY A 327 -8.59 -3.14 -13.89
C GLY A 327 -7.41 -3.20 -12.91
N ASP A 328 -6.30 -2.59 -13.31
CA ASP A 328 -5.05 -2.64 -12.55
C ASP A 328 -5.19 -1.96 -11.17
N SER A 329 -5.04 -2.75 -10.10
CA SER A 329 -5.28 -2.30 -8.73
C SER A 329 -4.21 -1.31 -8.28
N SER A 330 -4.59 -0.08 -7.93
CA SER A 330 -3.66 0.96 -7.48
C SER A 330 -3.58 0.98 -5.94
N PRO A 331 -2.48 0.57 -5.29
CA PRO A 331 -2.30 0.83 -3.86
C PRO A 331 -2.12 2.33 -3.61
N GLU A 332 -2.85 2.89 -2.64
CA GLU A 332 -2.63 4.26 -2.17
C GLU A 332 -1.23 4.41 -1.57
N VAL A 333 -0.57 5.53 -1.87
CA VAL A 333 0.71 5.87 -1.23
C VAL A 333 0.67 7.30 -0.71
N SER A 334 1.20 7.49 0.49
CA SER A 334 1.28 8.81 1.13
C SER A 334 2.03 9.80 0.24
N GLY A 335 1.56 11.05 0.20
CA GLY A 335 2.06 12.07 -0.73
C GLY A 335 3.57 12.28 -0.75
N ARG A 336 4.26 12.06 0.38
CA ARG A 336 5.73 12.09 0.48
C ARG A 336 6.47 11.22 -0.56
N TRP A 337 5.84 10.17 -1.07
CA TRP A 337 6.47 9.24 -2.01
C TRP A 337 5.98 9.42 -3.44
N THR A 338 5.16 10.44 -3.71
CA THR A 338 4.56 10.71 -5.02
C THR A 338 5.41 11.71 -5.82
N ASP A 339 4.97 12.14 -7.01
CA ASP A 339 5.66 13.18 -7.77
C ASP A 339 5.00 14.57 -7.62
N SER A 340 3.90 14.66 -6.86
CA SER A 340 3.20 15.92 -6.55
C SER A 340 3.19 16.28 -5.05
N GLY A 341 3.85 15.49 -4.20
CA GLY A 341 3.74 15.62 -2.73
C GLY A 341 2.35 15.33 -2.15
N LYS A 342 1.33 14.99 -2.98
CA LYS A 342 -0.05 14.68 -2.59
C LYS A 342 -0.35 13.20 -2.76
N ARG A 343 -1.36 12.64 -2.08
CA ARG A 343 -1.73 11.24 -2.32
C ARG A 343 -2.12 11.07 -3.79
N GLU A 344 -1.41 10.20 -4.51
CA GLU A 344 -1.63 9.93 -5.93
C GLU A 344 -2.12 8.50 -6.14
N ARG A 345 -3.08 8.35 -7.07
CA ARG A 345 -3.47 7.07 -7.66
C ARG A 345 -2.55 6.82 -8.87
N ARG A 346 -1.84 5.68 -8.91
CA ARG A 346 -1.14 5.23 -10.14
C ARG A 346 -1.22 3.73 -10.32
N SER A 347 -1.40 3.32 -11.58
CA SER A 347 -1.38 1.94 -12.07
C SER A 347 -0.03 1.25 -11.85
N LEU A 348 -0.04 -0.08 -11.77
CA LEU A 348 1.16 -0.89 -11.62
C LEU A 348 1.94 -0.87 -12.95
N LYS A 349 3.04 -0.12 -12.98
CA LYS A 349 4.04 -0.20 -14.06
C LYS A 349 4.60 -1.63 -14.11
N HIS A 350 4.13 -2.45 -15.04
CA HIS A 350 4.84 -3.54 -15.75
C HIS A 350 3.90 -4.50 -16.51
N ARG A 351 2.58 -4.23 -16.58
CA ARG A 351 1.69 -4.90 -17.56
C ARG A 351 1.20 -3.88 -18.58
N SER A 352 0.91 -4.35 -19.80
CA SER A 352 0.22 -3.54 -20.80
C SER A 352 -1.08 -3.00 -20.21
N GLU A 353 -1.38 -1.73 -20.46
CA GLU A 353 -2.46 -0.92 -19.86
C GLU A 353 -3.91 -1.46 -20.07
N LYS A 354 -4.09 -2.72 -20.50
CA LYS A 354 -5.38 -3.27 -20.98
C LYS A 354 -5.80 -4.63 -20.41
N GLU A 355 -5.03 -5.27 -19.53
CA GLU A 355 -5.41 -6.60 -19.02
C GLU A 355 -6.41 -6.46 -17.85
N THR A 356 -7.71 -6.30 -18.18
CA THR A 356 -8.81 -6.42 -17.22
C THR A 356 -9.10 -7.89 -16.94
N ARG A 357 -9.29 -8.25 -15.68
CA ARG A 357 -9.69 -9.60 -15.27
C ARG A 357 -11.09 -9.59 -14.69
N SER A 358 -11.91 -10.57 -15.05
CA SER A 358 -13.24 -10.76 -14.46
C SER A 358 -13.17 -11.73 -13.30
N VAL A 359 -13.97 -11.48 -12.26
CA VAL A 359 -14.09 -12.35 -11.08
C VAL A 359 -15.56 -12.68 -10.88
N PRO A 360 -15.92 -13.95 -10.67
CA PRO A 360 -17.30 -14.33 -10.47
C PRO A 360 -17.83 -13.80 -9.13
N VAL A 361 -19.07 -13.34 -9.14
CA VAL A 361 -19.82 -12.86 -7.98
C VAL A 361 -20.93 -13.87 -7.71
N CYS A 362 -20.81 -14.60 -6.60
CA CYS A 362 -21.85 -15.54 -6.20
C CYS A 362 -23.12 -14.80 -5.77
N PRO A 363 -24.30 -15.45 -5.82
CA PRO A 363 -25.58 -14.83 -5.46
C PRO A 363 -25.59 -14.08 -4.10
N PRO A 364 -24.95 -14.58 -3.01
CA PRO A 364 -24.89 -13.84 -1.74
C PRO A 364 -24.10 -12.54 -1.85
N LEU A 365 -23.05 -12.52 -2.68
CA LEU A 365 -22.30 -11.29 -2.91
C LEU A 365 -23.09 -10.34 -3.82
N CYS A 366 -23.86 -10.83 -4.80
CA CYS A 366 -24.80 -10.01 -5.57
C CYS A 366 -25.80 -9.31 -4.63
N LYS A 367 -26.44 -10.08 -3.73
CA LYS A 367 -27.37 -9.57 -2.71
C LYS A 367 -26.69 -8.52 -1.82
N LEU A 368 -25.48 -8.79 -1.33
CA LEU A 368 -24.71 -7.84 -0.52
C LEU A 368 -24.36 -6.54 -1.26
N LEU A 369 -23.94 -6.62 -2.52
CA LEU A 369 -23.58 -5.45 -3.32
C LEU A 369 -24.82 -4.62 -3.69
N ARG A 370 -25.93 -5.26 -4.09
CA ARG A 370 -27.21 -4.59 -4.34
C ARG A 370 -27.72 -3.88 -3.09
N ARG A 371 -27.70 -4.58 -1.95
CA ARG A 371 -28.06 -4.01 -0.65
C ARG A 371 -27.16 -2.82 -0.28
N HIS A 372 -25.85 -2.93 -0.52
CA HIS A 372 -24.93 -1.82 -0.29
C HIS A 372 -25.30 -0.60 -1.12
N ILE A 373 -25.55 -0.78 -2.42
CA ILE A 373 -25.94 0.30 -3.32
C ILE A 373 -27.27 0.92 -2.88
N ALA A 374 -28.26 0.11 -2.51
CA ALA A 374 -29.56 0.59 -2.05
C ALA A 374 -29.45 1.41 -0.75
N LEU A 375 -28.68 0.94 0.23
CA LEU A 375 -28.56 1.59 1.54
C LEU A 375 -27.63 2.81 1.48
N PHE A 376 -26.45 2.65 0.90
CA PHE A 376 -25.39 3.63 0.98
C PHE A 376 -25.24 4.45 -0.30
N GLY A 377 -25.63 3.93 -1.46
CA GLY A 377 -25.32 4.52 -2.76
C GLY A 377 -23.82 4.53 -3.04
N THR A 378 -23.41 5.33 -4.02
CA THR A 378 -22.02 5.49 -4.44
C THR A 378 -21.43 6.83 -4.01
N ALA A 379 -20.10 6.92 -4.00
CA ALA A 379 -19.41 8.21 -3.93
C ALA A 379 -19.62 9.00 -5.24
N PRO A 380 -19.38 10.33 -5.27
CA PRO A 380 -19.45 11.12 -6.50
C PRO A 380 -18.57 10.60 -7.64
N ASP A 381 -17.49 9.88 -7.32
CA ASP A 381 -16.59 9.24 -8.27
C ASP A 381 -16.94 7.77 -8.56
N GLY A 382 -18.16 7.33 -8.26
CA GLY A 382 -18.68 5.98 -8.54
C GLY A 382 -18.26 4.89 -7.55
N ARG A 383 -17.31 5.17 -6.64
CA ARG A 383 -16.81 4.17 -5.67
C ARG A 383 -17.91 3.70 -4.73
N LEU A 384 -17.92 2.39 -4.47
CA LEU A 384 -18.85 1.77 -3.53
C LEU A 384 -18.43 2.07 -2.07
N PHE A 385 -17.16 1.86 -1.74
CA PHE A 385 -16.66 1.95 -0.36
C PHE A 385 -15.84 3.22 -0.12
N ARG A 386 -16.08 3.85 1.04
CA ARG A 386 -15.55 5.18 1.40
C ARG A 386 -15.55 5.38 2.91
N GLY A 387 -14.73 6.31 3.38
CA GLY A 387 -14.82 6.77 4.77
C GLY A 387 -16.08 7.60 5.01
N GLU A 388 -16.40 7.90 6.27
CA GLU A 388 -17.55 8.74 6.66
C GLU A 388 -17.51 10.13 6.01
N SER A 389 -16.32 10.67 5.74
CA SER A 389 -16.17 11.96 5.05
C SER A 389 -16.34 11.87 3.52
N GLY A 390 -16.63 10.69 2.97
CA GLY A 390 -16.71 10.44 1.51
C GLY A 390 -15.35 10.19 0.83
N ASP A 391 -14.24 10.38 1.56
CA ASP A 391 -12.88 10.14 1.08
C ASP A 391 -12.59 8.65 0.79
N VAL A 392 -11.41 8.37 0.24
CA VAL A 392 -10.94 6.99 0.06
C VAL A 392 -10.87 6.26 1.39
N LEU A 393 -11.44 5.04 1.38
CA LEU A 393 -11.45 4.16 2.55
C LEU A 393 -10.01 3.82 2.95
N SER A 394 -9.61 4.24 4.14
CA SER A 394 -8.26 4.00 4.63
C SER A 394 -8.10 2.63 5.28
N GLU A 395 -6.87 2.11 5.24
CA GLU A 395 -6.54 0.83 5.88
C GLU A 395 -6.80 0.81 7.38
N SER A 396 -6.58 1.92 8.07
CA SER A 396 -6.84 2.02 9.50
C SER A 396 -8.33 1.86 9.84
N VAL A 397 -9.23 2.33 8.96
CA VAL A 397 -10.68 2.27 9.20
C VAL A 397 -11.16 0.82 9.07
N TYR A 398 -10.91 0.17 7.93
CA TYR A 398 -11.37 -1.21 7.77
C TYR A 398 -10.64 -2.17 8.73
N SER A 399 -9.38 -1.91 9.10
CA SER A 399 -8.66 -2.76 10.07
C SER A 399 -9.26 -2.68 11.47
N ARG A 400 -9.76 -1.52 11.88
CA ARG A 400 -10.43 -1.35 13.18
C ARG A 400 -11.76 -2.11 13.23
N VAL A 401 -12.59 -1.97 12.19
CA VAL A 401 -13.84 -2.74 12.06
C VAL A 401 -13.56 -4.24 12.06
N TRP A 402 -12.50 -4.65 11.34
CA TRP A 402 -12.11 -6.06 11.30
C TRP A 402 -11.70 -6.60 12.66
N GLN A 403 -10.89 -5.86 13.41
CA GLN A 403 -10.47 -6.29 14.74
C GLN A 403 -11.67 -6.44 15.69
N ALA A 404 -12.57 -5.44 15.73
CA ALA A 404 -13.78 -5.49 16.54
C ALA A 404 -14.68 -6.68 16.16
N THR A 405 -14.80 -6.95 14.85
CA THR A 405 -15.55 -8.11 14.35
C THR A 405 -14.93 -9.42 14.80
N ARG A 406 -13.61 -9.59 14.71
CA ARG A 406 -12.93 -10.81 15.16
C ARG A 406 -13.19 -11.05 16.65
N GLU A 407 -13.10 -10.02 17.47
CA GLU A 407 -13.36 -10.11 18.91
C GLU A 407 -14.82 -10.46 19.23
N ALA A 408 -15.77 -10.03 18.39
CA ALA A 408 -17.19 -10.32 18.56
C ALA A 408 -17.62 -11.71 18.05
N VAL A 409 -16.96 -12.24 17.01
CA VAL A 409 -17.39 -13.47 16.31
C VAL A 409 -16.57 -14.69 16.68
N LEU A 410 -15.25 -14.55 16.84
CA LEU A 410 -14.35 -15.69 17.05
C LEU A 410 -14.19 -16.01 18.54
N ALA A 411 -13.86 -17.27 18.84
CA ALA A 411 -13.56 -17.66 20.21
C ALA A 411 -12.27 -16.96 20.70
N PRO A 412 -12.13 -16.64 22.00
CA PRO A 412 -10.97 -15.90 22.52
C PRO A 412 -9.60 -16.51 22.18
N HIS A 413 -9.52 -17.84 22.04
CA HIS A 413 -8.30 -18.53 21.65
C HIS A 413 -7.98 -18.38 20.16
N GLU A 414 -8.99 -18.29 19.29
CA GLU A 414 -8.84 -18.03 17.85
C GLU A 414 -8.42 -16.58 17.58
N VAL A 415 -8.97 -15.63 18.35
CA VAL A 415 -8.60 -14.20 18.26
C VAL A 415 -7.11 -14.00 18.53
N ARG A 416 -6.56 -14.67 19.56
CA ARG A 416 -5.13 -14.68 19.90
C ARG A 416 -4.27 -15.40 18.85
N GLY A 417 -4.87 -16.34 18.12
CA GLY A 417 -4.23 -17.11 17.08
C GLY A 417 -4.06 -16.35 15.75
N PRO A 418 -3.52 -17.04 14.72
CA PRO A 418 -3.32 -16.45 13.39
C PRO A 418 -4.59 -16.41 12.53
N LEU A 419 -5.70 -17.03 12.98
CA LEU A 419 -6.93 -17.18 12.21
C LEU A 419 -7.51 -15.82 11.83
N ALA A 420 -7.63 -15.59 10.51
CA ALA A 420 -8.19 -14.39 9.92
C ALA A 420 -7.60 -13.08 10.48
N ARG A 421 -6.33 -13.09 10.93
CA ARG A 421 -5.74 -11.97 11.69
C ARG A 421 -5.80 -10.65 10.93
N ARG A 422 -5.66 -10.68 9.61
CA ARG A 422 -5.72 -9.51 8.72
C ARG A 422 -6.93 -9.64 7.79
N PRO A 423 -7.51 -8.53 7.32
CA PRO A 423 -8.51 -8.55 6.25
C PRO A 423 -8.05 -9.31 5.00
N TYR A 424 -6.76 -9.21 4.66
CA TYR A 424 -6.15 -9.91 3.53
C TYR A 424 -6.24 -11.45 3.65
N ASP A 425 -6.40 -11.98 4.86
CA ASP A 425 -6.50 -13.42 5.08
C ASP A 425 -7.84 -14.00 4.58
N LEU A 426 -8.88 -13.18 4.38
CA LEU A 426 -10.14 -13.58 3.73
C LEU A 426 -9.93 -13.93 2.26
N ARG A 427 -9.08 -13.17 1.57
CA ARG A 427 -8.65 -13.53 0.21
C ARG A 427 -7.90 -14.86 0.24
N HIS A 428 -7.01 -15.06 1.21
CA HIS A 428 -6.33 -16.35 1.34
C HIS A 428 -7.30 -17.51 1.55
N ALA A 429 -8.36 -17.30 2.34
CA ALA A 429 -9.43 -18.28 2.53
C ALA A 429 -10.15 -18.61 1.22
N ARG A 430 -10.66 -17.61 0.48
CA ARG A 430 -11.39 -17.85 -0.79
C ARG A 430 -10.58 -18.62 -1.81
N LEU A 431 -9.32 -18.22 -2.03
CA LEU A 431 -8.45 -18.89 -2.98
C LEU A 431 -8.17 -20.34 -2.56
N SER A 432 -8.02 -20.60 -1.27
CA SER A 432 -7.86 -21.95 -0.75
C SER A 432 -9.13 -22.79 -0.92
N ILE A 433 -10.31 -22.20 -0.68
CA ILE A 433 -11.61 -22.85 -0.87
C ILE A 433 -11.81 -23.25 -2.33
N TRP A 434 -11.59 -22.34 -3.28
CA TRP A 434 -11.69 -22.64 -4.72
C TRP A 434 -10.75 -23.77 -5.15
N LEU A 435 -9.51 -23.79 -4.66
CA LEU A 435 -8.57 -24.87 -4.97
C LEU A 435 -9.00 -26.20 -4.34
N ASN A 436 -9.51 -26.20 -3.11
CA ASN A 436 -10.01 -27.40 -2.43
C ASN A 436 -11.31 -27.94 -3.05
N ALA A 437 -12.12 -27.07 -3.64
CA ALA A 437 -13.27 -27.43 -4.47
C ALA A 437 -12.87 -28.04 -5.82
N GLY A 438 -11.57 -28.14 -6.13
CA GLY A 438 -11.06 -28.76 -7.35
C GLY A 438 -11.09 -27.86 -8.58
N ILE A 439 -11.32 -26.55 -8.42
CA ILE A 439 -11.26 -25.60 -9.53
C ILE A 439 -9.84 -25.56 -10.09
N HIS A 440 -9.74 -25.57 -11.42
CA HIS A 440 -8.46 -25.64 -12.12
C HIS A 440 -7.54 -24.45 -11.74
N PRO A 441 -6.27 -24.68 -11.31
CA PRO A 441 -5.42 -23.61 -10.78
C PRO A 441 -5.18 -22.42 -11.73
N PRO A 442 -5.04 -22.59 -13.06
CA PRO A 442 -5.06 -21.49 -14.01
C PRO A 442 -6.28 -20.58 -13.91
N GLN A 443 -7.49 -21.13 -13.75
CA GLN A 443 -8.71 -20.34 -13.62
C GLN A 443 -8.71 -19.54 -12.32
N VAL A 444 -8.33 -20.17 -11.21
CA VAL A 444 -8.17 -19.49 -9.91
C VAL A 444 -7.11 -18.40 -9.99
N ALA A 445 -6.01 -18.63 -10.72
CA ALA A 445 -4.95 -17.65 -10.91
C ALA A 445 -5.43 -16.42 -11.70
N GLU A 446 -6.23 -16.63 -12.75
CA GLU A 446 -6.88 -15.59 -13.53
C GLU A 446 -7.84 -14.75 -12.67
N TRP A 447 -8.79 -15.40 -11.98
CA TRP A 447 -9.72 -14.73 -11.04
C TRP A 447 -9.02 -14.10 -9.83
N ALA A 448 -7.79 -14.47 -9.54
CA ALA A 448 -6.98 -13.83 -8.51
C ALA A 448 -6.11 -12.70 -9.06
N GLY A 449 -5.81 -12.65 -10.36
CA GLY A 449 -4.74 -11.83 -10.90
C GLY A 449 -3.37 -12.21 -10.31
N ASN A 450 -3.09 -13.51 -10.26
CA ASN A 450 -1.82 -14.10 -9.84
C ASN A 450 -1.22 -14.90 -11.02
N SER A 451 0.10 -15.17 -10.99
CA SER A 451 0.64 -16.24 -11.83
C SER A 451 0.36 -17.61 -11.18
N VAL A 452 0.21 -18.66 -11.98
CA VAL A 452 -0.01 -20.04 -11.48
C VAL A 452 1.11 -20.46 -10.52
N LYS A 453 2.36 -20.09 -10.83
CA LYS A 453 3.52 -20.36 -9.96
C LYS A 453 3.37 -19.72 -8.57
N VAL A 454 2.94 -18.46 -8.51
CA VAL A 454 2.70 -17.76 -7.24
C VAL A 454 1.54 -18.40 -6.50
N LEU A 455 0.44 -18.71 -7.19
CA LEU A 455 -0.71 -19.37 -6.58
C LEU A 455 -0.31 -20.70 -5.91
N LEU A 456 0.29 -21.63 -6.67
CA LEU A 456 0.66 -22.94 -6.12
C LEU A 456 1.75 -22.84 -5.05
N GLY A 457 2.72 -21.92 -5.19
CA GLY A 457 3.75 -21.72 -4.17
C GLY A 457 3.21 -21.19 -2.83
N VAL A 458 2.19 -20.33 -2.87
CA VAL A 458 1.60 -19.71 -1.67
C VAL A 458 0.58 -20.65 -1.00
N TYR A 459 -0.24 -21.37 -1.79
CA TYR A 459 -1.40 -22.12 -1.27
C TYR A 459 -1.20 -23.63 -1.15
N ALA A 460 -0.04 -24.18 -1.52
CA ALA A 460 0.23 -25.63 -1.46
C ALA A 460 -0.12 -26.27 -0.11
N LYS A 461 0.17 -25.59 1.01
CA LYS A 461 -0.15 -26.11 2.35
C LYS A 461 -1.64 -26.09 2.69
N CYS A 462 -2.46 -25.26 2.03
CA CYS A 462 -3.89 -25.16 2.28
C CYS A 462 -4.74 -26.19 1.52
N LEU A 463 -4.12 -26.96 0.62
CA LEU A 463 -4.80 -28.03 -0.10
C LEU A 463 -5.06 -29.21 0.84
N THR A 464 -6.33 -29.49 1.13
CA THR A 464 -6.80 -30.63 1.96
C THR A 464 -7.32 -31.75 1.07
N GLY A 465 -7.23 -33.01 1.53
CA GLY A 465 -7.79 -34.14 0.78
C GLY A 465 -7.07 -34.50 -0.52
N GLY A 466 -5.99 -33.79 -0.90
CA GLY A 466 -5.31 -33.98 -2.19
C GLY A 466 -4.86 -35.41 -2.47
N VAL A 467 -4.52 -36.20 -1.45
CA VAL A 467 -4.23 -37.63 -1.61
C VAL A 467 -5.52 -38.42 -1.84
N ALA A 468 -6.54 -38.30 -1.00
CA ALA A 468 -7.82 -39.01 -1.20
C ALA A 468 -8.52 -38.62 -2.52
N GLN A 469 -8.50 -37.34 -2.90
CA GLN A 469 -9.03 -36.84 -4.17
C GLN A 469 -8.18 -37.28 -5.37
N ALA A 470 -6.85 -37.28 -5.27
CA ALA A 470 -5.99 -37.79 -6.34
C ALA A 470 -6.16 -39.31 -6.50
N LEU A 471 -6.28 -40.04 -5.40
CA LEU A 471 -6.54 -41.47 -5.37
C LEU A 471 -7.91 -41.80 -5.97
N ALA A 472 -8.97 -41.05 -5.62
CA ALA A 472 -10.29 -41.17 -6.23
C ALA A 472 -10.25 -40.94 -7.76
N LYS A 473 -9.51 -39.92 -8.23
CA LYS A 473 -9.30 -39.66 -9.67
C LYS A 473 -8.51 -40.76 -10.39
N LEU A 474 -7.71 -41.53 -9.66
CA LEU A 474 -6.98 -42.69 -10.17
C LEU A 474 -7.78 -43.99 -10.05
N GLY A 475 -9.06 -43.94 -9.63
CA GLY A 475 -9.93 -45.09 -9.49
C GLY A 475 -9.69 -45.91 -8.21
N TRP A 476 -9.01 -45.34 -7.21
CA TRP A 476 -8.75 -46.00 -5.93
C TRP A 476 -9.92 -45.75 -4.97
N ASP A 477 -10.93 -46.62 -5.01
CA ASP A 477 -12.07 -46.64 -4.09
C ASP A 477 -11.80 -47.64 -2.95
N GLN A 478 -11.64 -47.12 -1.73
CA GLN A 478 -11.61 -47.93 -0.49
C GLN A 478 -12.76 -47.58 0.45
N GLY A 479 -13.94 -47.25 -0.08
CA GLY A 479 -15.08 -46.89 0.77
C GLY A 479 -14.79 -45.69 1.69
N MET A 480 -13.81 -44.87 1.32
CA MET A 480 -13.72 -43.52 1.86
C MET A 480 -14.92 -42.79 1.27
N ASP A 481 -15.81 -42.27 2.11
CA ASP A 481 -16.80 -41.27 1.70
C ASP A 481 -16.02 -40.12 1.04
N VAL A 482 -15.82 -40.21 -0.27
CA VAL A 482 -15.50 -39.07 -1.09
C VAL A 482 -16.82 -38.31 -1.06
N GLN A 483 -16.98 -37.44 -0.05
CA GLN A 483 -18.10 -36.50 -0.01
C GLN A 483 -18.17 -35.90 -1.41
N GLU A 484 -19.24 -36.24 -2.14
CA GLU A 484 -19.55 -35.62 -3.43
C GLU A 484 -19.29 -34.14 -3.24
N GLN A 485 -18.51 -33.54 -4.15
CA GLN A 485 -18.16 -32.14 -4.07
C GLN A 485 -19.46 -31.34 -4.02
N GLN A 486 -19.90 -30.99 -2.81
CA GLN A 486 -21.11 -30.23 -2.66
C GLN A 486 -20.82 -28.88 -3.30
N PRO A 487 -21.71 -28.39 -4.19
CA PRO A 487 -21.61 -27.02 -4.64
C PRO A 487 -21.50 -26.12 -3.41
N LEU A 488 -20.67 -25.08 -3.50
CA LEU A 488 -20.52 -24.13 -2.41
C LEU A 488 -21.93 -23.66 -2.02
N ASP A 489 -22.31 -23.93 -0.77
CA ASP A 489 -23.61 -23.56 -0.24
C ASP A 489 -23.62 -22.04 -0.07
N TYR A 490 -24.53 -21.41 -0.80
CA TYR A 490 -24.71 -19.97 -0.84
C TYR A 490 -26.04 -19.55 -0.20
N ASP A 491 -26.76 -20.46 0.47
CA ASP A 491 -28.05 -20.17 1.14
C ASP A 491 -27.82 -19.47 2.48
N VAL A 492 -27.13 -18.33 2.43
CA VAL A 492 -27.06 -17.37 3.53
C VAL A 492 -27.96 -16.21 3.16
N GLU A 493 -29.17 -16.18 3.74
CA GLU A 493 -29.97 -14.97 3.76
C GLU A 493 -29.38 -14.00 4.78
N TRP A 494 -29.32 -12.71 4.40
CA TRP A 494 -28.84 -11.63 5.26
C TRP A 494 -30.02 -10.71 5.63
N PRO A 495 -31.12 -11.22 6.24
CA PRO A 495 -32.30 -10.42 6.45
C PRO A 495 -31.99 -9.38 7.53
N ILE A 496 -32.06 -8.11 7.18
CA ILE A 496 -32.28 -7.09 8.20
C ILE A 496 -33.77 -7.13 8.51
N ARG A 497 -34.15 -7.69 9.65
CA ARG A 497 -35.48 -7.41 10.20
C ARG A 497 -35.43 -6.01 10.79
N LEU A 498 -35.79 -5.02 9.98
CA LEU A 498 -36.02 -3.66 10.46
C LEU A 498 -37.42 -3.61 11.09
N GLU A 499 -37.54 -2.84 12.16
CA GLU A 499 -38.85 -2.57 12.75
C GLU A 499 -39.59 -1.55 11.88
N GLU A 500 -40.86 -1.83 11.58
CA GLU A 500 -41.74 -0.89 10.87
C GLU A 500 -42.21 0.21 11.82
N VAL A 501 -41.33 1.20 12.03
CA VAL A 501 -41.61 2.37 12.88
C VAL A 501 -41.93 3.57 11.98
N THR A 502 -42.97 4.33 12.32
CA THR A 502 -43.26 5.60 11.63
C THR A 502 -42.32 6.70 12.09
N TRP A 503 -42.10 7.71 11.25
CA TRP A 503 -41.27 8.86 11.63
C TRP A 503 -41.77 9.57 12.90
N CYS A 504 -43.09 9.72 13.07
CA CYS A 504 -43.68 10.38 14.23
C CYS A 504 -43.39 9.60 15.52
N GLU A 505 -43.60 8.28 15.53
CA GLU A 505 -43.27 7.41 16.66
C GLU A 505 -41.78 7.53 17.02
N LEU A 506 -40.88 7.38 16.04
CA LEU A 506 -39.44 7.53 16.25
C LEU A 506 -39.08 8.91 16.83
N ALA A 507 -39.68 9.97 16.31
CA ALA A 507 -39.40 11.33 16.75
C ALA A 507 -39.87 11.57 18.19
N LEU A 508 -41.01 11.00 18.59
CA LEU A 508 -41.51 11.05 19.97
C LEU A 508 -40.61 10.23 20.91
N ASP A 509 -40.23 9.02 20.52
CA ASP A 509 -39.32 8.16 21.28
C ASP A 509 -37.95 8.81 21.46
N TYR A 510 -37.43 9.46 20.41
CA TYR A 510 -36.19 10.22 20.49
C TYR A 510 -36.30 11.39 21.47
N VAL A 511 -37.42 12.10 21.46
CA VAL A 511 -37.69 13.19 22.41
C VAL A 511 -37.70 12.63 23.82
N ASP A 512 -38.45 11.57 24.10
CA ASP A 512 -38.52 10.95 25.44
C ASP A 512 -37.13 10.52 25.92
N TRP A 513 -36.42 9.76 25.09
CA TRP A 513 -35.08 9.25 25.38
C TRP A 513 -34.08 10.37 25.68
N LYS A 514 -34.13 11.47 24.92
CA LYS A 514 -33.09 12.51 24.99
C LYS A 514 -33.45 13.68 25.92
N TRP A 515 -34.72 13.86 26.31
CA TRP A 515 -35.21 15.08 26.94
C TRP A 515 -34.46 15.49 28.22
N GLU A 516 -34.14 14.51 29.07
CA GLU A 516 -33.51 14.73 30.37
C GLU A 516 -32.01 15.05 30.24
N THR A 517 -31.38 14.62 29.15
CA THR A 517 -29.94 14.84 28.89
C THR A 517 -29.66 16.14 28.12
N ILE A 518 -30.67 16.73 27.46
CA ILE A 518 -30.52 17.96 26.69
C ILE A 518 -30.66 19.18 27.60
N LYS A 519 -29.67 20.08 27.55
CA LYS A 519 -29.74 21.41 28.20
C LYS A 519 -31.01 22.16 27.78
N PRO A 520 -31.72 22.84 28.69
CA PRO A 520 -32.96 23.56 28.37
C PRO A 520 -32.84 24.54 27.19
N THR A 521 -31.69 25.21 27.06
CA THR A 521 -31.38 26.13 25.96
C THR A 521 -31.32 25.46 24.58
N THR A 522 -31.03 24.16 24.54
CA THR A 522 -30.88 23.37 23.32
C THR A 522 -32.19 22.67 22.93
N ARG A 523 -33.10 22.40 23.89
CA ARG A 523 -34.40 21.76 23.64
C ARG A 523 -35.18 22.46 22.55
N ARG A 524 -35.24 23.80 22.57
CA ARG A 524 -35.91 24.61 21.53
C ARG A 524 -35.42 24.28 20.13
N GLY A 525 -34.11 24.13 19.95
CA GLY A 525 -33.52 23.80 18.64
C GLY A 525 -33.85 22.39 18.17
N VAL A 526 -33.94 21.43 19.09
CA VAL A 526 -34.36 20.04 18.80
C VAL A 526 -35.82 20.00 18.37
N VAL A 527 -36.70 20.62 19.16
CA VAL A 527 -38.14 20.74 18.87
C VAL A 527 -38.38 21.38 17.49
N GLU A 528 -37.68 22.48 17.20
CA GLU A 528 -37.82 23.18 15.92
C GLU A 528 -37.34 22.32 14.74
N ALA A 529 -36.24 21.58 14.91
CA ALA A 529 -35.73 20.70 13.88
C ALA A 529 -36.69 19.53 13.61
N LEU A 530 -37.17 18.85 14.66
CA LEU A 530 -38.13 17.75 14.54
C LEU A 530 -39.43 18.22 13.89
N THR A 531 -39.97 19.37 14.30
CA THR A 531 -41.15 19.98 13.67
C THR A 531 -40.96 20.10 12.16
N LYS A 532 -39.81 20.62 11.72
CA LYS A 532 -39.54 20.79 10.30
C LYS A 532 -39.39 19.48 9.55
N VAL A 533 -38.67 18.51 10.11
CA VAL A 533 -38.53 17.21 9.46
C VAL A 533 -39.90 16.54 9.33
N THR A 534 -40.69 16.52 10.40
CA THR A 534 -42.05 15.95 10.36
C THR A 534 -42.91 16.61 9.30
N MET A 535 -42.92 17.95 9.23
CA MET A 535 -43.66 18.67 8.19
C MET A 535 -43.17 18.39 6.77
N ALA A 536 -41.87 18.15 6.59
CA ALA A 536 -41.30 17.79 5.29
C ALA A 536 -41.66 16.36 4.85
N MET A 537 -41.82 15.44 5.81
CA MET A 537 -42.11 14.03 5.56
C MET A 537 -43.60 13.74 5.36
N LEU A 538 -44.50 14.59 5.87
CA LEU A 538 -45.94 14.39 5.77
C LEU A 538 -46.47 14.54 4.32
N PRO A 539 -47.46 13.73 3.91
CA PRO A 539 -47.95 13.69 2.53
C PRO A 539 -48.83 14.89 2.17
N ARG A 540 -48.44 15.69 1.16
CA ARG A 540 -49.19 16.91 0.75
C ARG A 540 -50.53 16.69 0.03
N LYS A 541 -51.18 15.52 0.16
CA LYS A 541 -52.43 15.17 -0.55
C LYS A 541 -53.54 14.86 0.45
N GLY A 542 -54.71 15.49 0.30
CA GLY A 542 -55.90 15.28 1.14
C GLY A 542 -56.25 16.46 2.07
N PRO A 543 -57.28 16.34 2.94
CA PRO A 543 -57.58 17.34 3.96
C PRO A 543 -56.37 17.49 4.89
N TRP A 544 -55.76 18.69 4.86
CA TRP A 544 -54.44 18.97 5.42
C TRP A 544 -54.54 20.06 6.49
N PRO A 545 -54.09 19.82 7.75
CA PRO A 545 -54.01 20.87 8.76
C PRO A 545 -53.08 22.00 8.30
N THR A 546 -53.47 23.25 8.51
CA THR A 546 -52.68 24.40 8.03
C THR A 546 -51.27 24.42 8.63
N THR A 547 -50.29 24.98 7.92
CA THR A 547 -48.90 25.13 8.42
C THR A 547 -48.81 25.72 9.83
N PRO A 548 -49.62 26.74 10.21
CA PRO A 548 -49.66 27.24 11.59
C PRO A 548 -50.24 26.23 12.60
N GLN A 549 -51.27 25.46 12.24
CA GLN A 549 -51.82 24.41 13.10
C GLN A 549 -50.78 23.31 13.37
N LEU A 550 -50.12 22.81 12.32
CA LEU A 550 -49.03 21.84 12.44
C LEU A 550 -47.87 22.38 13.28
N GLY A 551 -47.43 23.60 12.99
CA GLY A 551 -46.33 24.23 13.73
C GLY A 551 -46.64 24.36 15.22
N ARG A 552 -47.85 24.81 15.57
CA ARG A 552 -48.26 24.95 16.98
C ARG A 552 -48.35 23.60 17.68
N ALA A 553 -49.03 22.62 17.07
CA ALA A 553 -49.22 21.29 17.64
C ALA A 553 -47.87 20.58 17.87
N LEU A 554 -46.98 20.60 16.88
CA LEU A 554 -45.68 19.92 16.95
C LEU A 554 -44.68 20.63 17.88
N THR A 555 -44.52 21.95 17.73
CA THR A 555 -43.51 22.71 18.50
C THR A 555 -43.91 22.90 19.96
N THR A 556 -45.20 23.12 20.23
CA THR A 556 -45.64 23.46 21.60
C THR A 556 -45.95 22.22 22.42
N TYR A 557 -46.46 21.16 21.79
CA TYR A 557 -46.97 19.98 22.48
C TYR A 557 -46.23 18.70 22.11
N ALA A 558 -46.30 18.23 20.85
CA ALA A 558 -45.81 16.90 20.48
C ALA A 558 -44.32 16.70 20.81
N PHE A 559 -43.44 17.62 20.39
CA PHE A 559 -41.99 17.52 20.65
C PHE A 559 -41.54 18.25 21.91
N ASN A 560 -42.47 18.67 22.77
CA ASN A 560 -42.19 19.29 24.05
C ASN A 560 -42.70 18.40 25.19
N ARG A 561 -41.83 17.50 25.67
CA ARG A 561 -42.17 16.52 26.71
C ARG A 561 -42.76 17.15 27.97
N ASP A 562 -42.35 18.37 28.32
CA ASP A 562 -42.87 19.10 29.49
C ASP A 562 -44.38 19.46 29.36
N ARG A 563 -44.99 19.25 28.19
CA ARG A 563 -46.39 19.59 27.88
C ARG A 563 -47.29 18.38 27.61
N TRP A 564 -46.76 17.15 27.65
CA TRP A 564 -47.51 15.94 27.30
C TRP A 564 -48.73 15.68 28.19
N GLU A 565 -48.70 16.09 29.45
CA GLU A 565 -49.84 15.94 30.38
C GLU A 565 -50.98 16.94 30.12
N ASN A 566 -50.76 17.98 29.32
CA ASN A 566 -51.67 19.13 29.20
C ASN A 566 -51.88 19.55 27.73
N ILE A 567 -52.23 18.60 26.86
CA ILE A 567 -52.49 18.85 25.44
C ILE A 567 -53.97 19.24 25.22
N PRO A 568 -54.28 20.44 24.70
CA PRO A 568 -55.64 20.82 24.34
C PRO A 568 -56.24 19.94 23.25
N GLY A 569 -57.56 19.70 23.29
CA GLY A 569 -58.25 18.79 22.35
C GLY A 569 -58.06 19.14 20.88
N ASP A 570 -58.10 20.42 20.52
CA ASP A 570 -57.86 20.89 19.15
C ASP A 570 -56.42 20.62 18.66
N GLN A 571 -55.46 20.58 19.58
CA GLN A 571 -54.06 20.25 19.26
C GLN A 571 -53.86 18.73 19.22
N ALA A 572 -54.53 17.97 20.09
CA ALA A 572 -54.50 16.52 20.10
C ALA A 572 -55.06 15.93 18.79
N GLU A 573 -56.12 16.51 18.22
CA GLU A 573 -56.65 16.11 16.91
C GLU A 573 -55.62 16.28 15.79
N VAL A 574 -54.86 17.38 15.80
CA VAL A 574 -53.80 17.62 14.81
C VAL A 574 -52.64 16.63 15.00
N ILE A 575 -52.25 16.30 16.23
CA ILE A 575 -51.19 15.31 16.52
C ILE A 575 -51.62 13.91 16.06
N ALA A 576 -52.84 13.48 16.37
CA ALA A 576 -53.37 12.20 15.92
C ALA A 576 -53.40 12.10 14.38
N TRP A 577 -53.72 13.21 13.69
CA TRP A 577 -53.64 13.27 12.24
C TRP A 577 -52.19 13.07 11.75
N VAL A 578 -51.20 13.69 12.40
CA VAL A 578 -49.77 13.52 12.08
C VAL A 578 -49.33 12.08 12.28
N GLU A 579 -49.70 11.44 13.39
CA GLU A 579 -49.37 10.04 13.67
C GLU A 579 -49.93 9.11 12.59
N GLN A 580 -51.19 9.31 12.19
CA GLN A 580 -51.84 8.49 11.16
C GLN A 580 -51.21 8.64 9.77
N HIS A 581 -50.67 9.81 9.44
CA HIS A 581 -50.15 10.12 8.10
C HIS A 581 -48.62 10.12 8.03
N SER A 582 -47.94 9.81 9.14
CA SER A 582 -46.49 9.77 9.18
C SER A 582 -45.97 8.58 8.37
N PRO A 583 -45.04 8.78 7.42
CA PRO A 583 -44.44 7.68 6.69
C PRO A 583 -43.53 6.83 7.59
N LEU A 584 -43.19 5.62 7.13
CA LEU A 584 -42.16 4.78 7.76
C LEU A 584 -40.80 5.48 7.75
N VAL A 585 -40.03 5.30 8.83
CA VAL A 585 -38.65 5.83 8.93
C VAL A 585 -37.78 5.32 7.78
N GLY A 586 -37.99 4.07 7.35
CA GLY A 586 -37.30 3.46 6.21
C GLY A 586 -37.40 4.25 4.90
N SER A 587 -38.42 5.10 4.73
CA SER A 587 -38.53 6.00 3.56
C SER A 587 -37.38 6.99 3.44
N LEU A 588 -36.68 7.33 4.53
CA LEU A 588 -35.49 8.19 4.51
C LEU A 588 -34.25 7.51 3.91
N ALA A 589 -34.32 6.21 3.61
CA ALA A 589 -33.34 5.54 2.77
C ALA A 589 -33.47 5.96 1.29
N ASP A 590 -34.59 6.54 0.86
CA ASP A 590 -34.72 7.10 -0.48
C ASP A 590 -33.95 8.44 -0.58
N VAL A 591 -33.12 8.57 -1.62
CA VAL A 591 -32.27 9.76 -1.81
C VAL A 591 -33.09 11.02 -2.02
N GLU A 592 -34.18 10.94 -2.80
CA GLU A 592 -35.00 12.09 -3.18
C GLU A 592 -35.87 12.55 -2.01
N ILE A 593 -36.42 11.61 -1.23
CA ILE A 593 -37.15 11.94 0.00
C ILE A 593 -36.20 12.63 0.99
N LEU A 594 -35.02 12.05 1.24
CA LEU A 594 -34.06 12.64 2.17
C LEU A 594 -33.52 13.99 1.66
N ARG A 595 -33.32 14.16 0.34
CA ARG A 595 -32.95 15.45 -0.25
C ARG A 595 -34.02 16.52 0.02
N SER A 596 -35.29 16.21 -0.23
CA SER A 596 -36.42 17.11 0.05
C SER A 596 -36.48 17.53 1.52
N VAL A 597 -36.25 16.59 2.44
CA VAL A 597 -36.16 16.87 3.88
C VAL A 597 -35.00 17.82 4.19
N LEU A 598 -33.81 17.57 3.63
CA LEU A 598 -32.63 18.41 3.85
C LEU A 598 -32.82 19.83 3.29
N GLU A 599 -33.43 19.98 2.12
CA GLU A 599 -33.82 21.28 1.55
C GLU A 599 -34.79 22.04 2.47
N HIS A 600 -35.79 21.33 3.02
CA HIS A 600 -36.74 21.93 3.96
C HIS A 600 -36.08 22.38 5.27
N LEU A 601 -35.06 21.64 5.75
CA LEU A 601 -34.28 22.05 6.92
C LEU A 601 -33.46 23.33 6.66
N GLY A 602 -33.00 23.52 5.43
CA GLY A 602 -32.23 24.67 4.95
C GLY A 602 -33.04 25.94 4.74
N THR A 603 -34.37 25.87 4.74
CA THR A 603 -35.27 27.02 4.54
C THR A 603 -35.95 27.46 5.84
N ARG A 604 -36.53 28.65 5.84
CA ARG A 604 -37.43 29.20 6.87
C ARG A 604 -38.87 28.82 6.51
N LEU A 605 -39.81 28.99 7.45
CA LEU A 605 -41.23 28.70 7.20
C LEU A 605 -41.85 29.62 6.12
N ASP A 606 -41.24 30.78 5.88
CA ASP A 606 -41.60 31.74 4.84
C ASP A 606 -40.97 31.40 3.46
N GLY A 607 -40.25 30.28 3.34
CA GLY A 607 -39.61 29.81 2.10
C GLY A 607 -38.23 30.41 1.82
N GLN A 608 -37.76 31.38 2.60
CA GLN A 608 -36.43 31.97 2.42
C GLN A 608 -35.31 31.07 3.01
N PRO A 609 -34.06 31.14 2.52
CA PRO A 609 -32.94 30.41 3.12
C PRO A 609 -32.76 30.75 4.61
N ALA A 610 -32.53 29.72 5.44
CA ALA A 610 -32.18 29.90 6.84
C ALA A 610 -30.71 30.35 6.97
N GLN A 611 -30.37 30.97 8.11
CA GLN A 611 -28.96 31.25 8.42
C GLN A 611 -28.16 29.93 8.46
N PRO A 612 -26.92 29.89 7.94
CA PRO A 612 -26.11 28.66 7.87
C PRO A 612 -25.99 27.92 9.21
N ALA A 613 -25.78 28.64 10.31
CA ALA A 613 -25.67 28.06 11.65
C ALA A 613 -26.98 27.39 12.12
N VAL A 614 -28.13 27.89 11.69
CA VAL A 614 -29.44 27.31 12.02
C VAL A 614 -29.68 26.04 11.20
N ALA A 615 -29.37 26.07 9.90
CA ALA A 615 -29.46 24.90 9.04
C ALA A 615 -28.54 23.76 9.51
N ALA A 616 -27.28 24.08 9.85
CA ALA A 616 -26.31 23.11 10.38
C ALA A 616 -26.81 22.46 11.68
N ARG A 617 -27.37 23.26 12.61
CA ARG A 617 -27.95 22.73 13.85
C ARG A 617 -29.10 21.77 13.59
N ARG A 618 -30.04 22.13 12.72
CA ARG A 618 -31.19 21.27 12.39
C ARG A 618 -30.75 19.96 11.74
N ARG A 619 -29.77 20.02 10.84
CA ARG A 619 -29.16 18.83 10.23
C ARG A 619 -28.46 17.94 11.26
N SER A 620 -27.76 18.53 12.23
CA SER A 620 -27.16 17.80 13.35
C SER A 620 -28.20 17.10 14.22
N VAL A 621 -29.38 17.72 14.44
CA VAL A 621 -30.50 17.04 15.12
C VAL A 621 -30.99 15.86 14.30
N LEU A 622 -31.28 16.04 13.01
CA LEU A 622 -31.70 14.94 12.13
C LEU A 622 -30.67 13.80 12.13
N PHE A 623 -29.39 14.12 12.03
CA PHE A 623 -28.31 13.14 12.13
C PHE A 623 -28.40 12.30 13.40
N ASN A 624 -28.57 12.93 14.56
CA ASN A 624 -28.68 12.23 15.83
C ASN A 624 -29.97 11.38 15.94
N VAL A 625 -31.07 11.82 15.33
CA VAL A 625 -32.33 11.04 15.29
C VAL A 625 -32.15 9.81 14.41
N LEU A 626 -31.43 9.93 13.30
CA LEU A 626 -31.13 8.80 12.42
C LEU A 626 -30.16 7.81 13.08
N GLU A 627 -29.16 8.28 13.83
CA GLU A 627 -28.34 7.39 14.68
C GLU A 627 -29.18 6.66 15.73
N PHE A 628 -30.15 7.35 16.34
CA PHE A 628 -31.09 6.71 17.26
C PHE A 628 -31.96 5.66 16.56
N ALA A 629 -32.47 5.94 15.34
CA ALA A 629 -33.18 4.93 14.54
C ALA A 629 -32.33 3.72 14.20
N VAL A 630 -31.03 3.90 13.93
CA VAL A 630 -30.11 2.76 13.74
C VAL A 630 -29.98 1.95 15.02
N ALA A 631 -29.85 2.61 16.18
CA ALA A 631 -29.78 1.95 17.47
C ALA A 631 -31.05 1.14 17.80
N GLN A 632 -32.22 1.66 17.40
CA GLN A 632 -33.52 0.99 17.54
C GLN A 632 -33.83 -0.02 16.41
N LYS A 633 -32.89 -0.25 15.46
CA LYS A 633 -33.11 -1.13 14.30
C LYS A 633 -34.30 -0.71 13.42
N ALA A 634 -34.70 0.56 13.46
CA ALA A 634 -35.66 1.15 12.54
C ALA A 634 -34.99 1.55 11.21
N LEU A 635 -33.66 1.77 11.21
CA LEU A 635 -32.85 1.95 10.03
C LEU A 635 -31.67 0.99 10.00
N ALA A 636 -31.33 0.56 8.79
CA ALA A 636 -30.14 -0.25 8.57
C ALA A 636 -28.90 0.55 8.93
N SER A 637 -28.78 1.78 8.42
CA SER A 637 -27.66 2.70 8.64
C SER A 637 -28.14 4.14 8.59
N ASN A 638 -27.32 5.08 9.04
CA ASN A 638 -27.65 6.49 8.93
C ASN A 638 -27.38 6.98 7.49
N PRO A 639 -28.41 7.34 6.72
CA PRO A 639 -28.25 7.72 5.31
C PRO A 639 -27.47 9.03 5.11
N LEU A 640 -27.23 9.80 6.18
CA LEU A 640 -26.40 11.01 6.13
C LEU A 640 -24.89 10.74 6.21
N LEU A 641 -24.46 9.56 6.65
CA LEU A 641 -23.02 9.26 6.85
C LEU A 641 -22.28 8.99 5.55
N PHE A 642 -22.93 8.35 4.58
CA PHE A 642 -22.23 7.82 3.41
C PHE A 642 -22.61 8.55 2.13
N ARG A 643 -23.76 9.20 2.04
CA ARG A 643 -24.20 9.86 0.80
C ARG A 643 -23.55 11.23 0.63
N SER A 644 -23.14 11.57 -0.60
CA SER A 644 -22.66 12.90 -0.92
C SER A 644 -23.83 13.85 -1.11
N TRP A 645 -23.89 14.89 -0.28
CA TRP A 645 -24.89 15.95 -0.37
C TRP A 645 -24.17 17.22 -0.84
N GLY A 646 -24.65 17.89 -1.90
CA GLY A 646 -23.96 18.98 -2.59
C GLY A 646 -23.76 20.24 -1.73
N PRO A 647 -23.03 21.29 -2.18
CA PRO A 647 -22.81 22.54 -1.44
C PRO A 647 -24.09 23.29 -1.03
N SER A 648 -25.16 23.18 -1.84
CA SER A 648 -26.51 23.63 -1.52
C SER A 648 -27.16 22.84 -0.37
N ASP A 649 -26.72 21.58 -0.20
CA ASP A 649 -27.29 20.61 0.72
C ASP A 649 -26.43 20.49 1.99
N SER A 650 -25.14 20.81 1.91
CA SER A 650 -24.07 20.53 2.89
C SER A 650 -23.73 21.72 3.77
N GLY A 651 -24.68 22.62 4.03
CA GLY A 651 -24.52 23.81 4.89
C GLY A 651 -23.55 23.60 6.05
N SER A 652 -22.29 23.97 5.80
CA SER A 652 -21.08 23.74 6.60
C SER A 652 -20.75 22.30 7.04
N ARG A 653 -19.51 21.89 6.71
CA ARG A 653 -18.80 20.70 7.19
C ARG A 653 -19.05 20.46 8.68
N ILE A 654 -19.46 19.24 9.04
CA ILE A 654 -19.31 18.74 10.41
C ILE A 654 -17.81 18.73 10.69
N GLY A 655 -17.35 19.67 11.51
CA GLY A 655 -15.96 19.73 11.95
C GLY A 655 -15.68 18.58 12.91
N PRO A 656 -14.43 18.12 13.01
CA PRO A 656 -14.02 17.02 13.90
C PRO A 656 -14.17 17.31 15.40
N ASP A 657 -14.61 18.51 15.80
CA ASP A 657 -14.65 18.98 17.19
C ASP A 657 -16.06 19.42 17.66
N GLN A 658 -17.05 18.53 17.61
CA GLN A 658 -18.23 18.66 18.50
C GLN A 658 -18.47 17.33 19.23
N PRO A 659 -18.84 17.39 20.52
CA PRO A 659 -18.64 16.32 21.51
C PRO A 659 -19.41 15.03 21.23
#